data_AF-A0A8R7NX11-F1
#
_entry.id   AF-A0A8R7NX11-F1
#
_cell.length_a   1.000
_cell.length_b   1.000
_cell.length_c   1.000
_cell.angle_alpha   90.00
_cell.angle_beta   90.00
_cell.angle_gamma   90.00
#
_symmetry.space_group_name_H-M   'P 1'
#
loop_
_entity.id
_entity.type
_entity.pdbx_description
1 polymer ?
#
loop_
_entity_poly.entity_id
_entity_poly.type
_entity_poly.pdbx_seq_one_letter_code
_entity_poly.pdbx_strand_id
1 'polypeptide(L)'
;MECRSIITPRDLECMLCDETAEPKPLPLSLLKEITNDFSPQKQIGYGGFAEVYEGILENRSVAVKRMSNTHEYEKEYVREVECLMKVKHKNVVRFLGYCADTQGSMLKYKGKLVMADVRQRLLCFEFVPKGSLREYITDTSCGLQWRDRYQIILGICQGLHYLHQNNIVHLDLKPENILMDNNLVPKITDFSLSRCFRPMQSQTFTVNICGTLRYSAPECGNGEITHQLDIYSLGIIIMEVLTGENWYQYDVDMVVQSWSAIMEKLERDVQLEQVRVCAEIAMKCRESNPARRPDSQHIISALDGRETIDGYIESSVITSQQFNPEIFNATMGALWLRYQQLNPDLQRSFKYCSIFPKRSKLRRDVLVRLWIAQGFIKTSATEDMEDVAESYFQELVSCSFLQQGGEWYDTWFTIPDLLHNLLDKMSGTDCFRIENARSQRGEGWKGDVPQDVCHLLVENYDGALITEKILGLKNLQTLIIYVVERGTTVEEKVIDSICKRLHKLRVLAVAFSREHLPIIQPNKFLVPESISHLKDLCHLAFRTFECTVILPSTLTNTLHHIQLLDFGNHGHCEIWEFTLDNLINLRYIICENLECPNIGRLISLQTLPSSRFTIRNEKGYEIKQLRDLNKLRSSLEIYGLENVKSKEEAVEANLAAKDRLKQLKLEWGDDGTRCSSEVEAEVHEGLCPPVGLEELIISGYQSSRNPDWMVGKQKGGPKNLQKLVLFGWSQPGSCPELEAFVHLRVLWLGHCRWDTLPGNIEHLTSLKELEIEGCLNIRSLPTLPRSLEKFCVAYCSGEFTKSCQTVRHPNWQKIKHTPDQRFEDPA
;
A
#
# COMPACT_ATOMS: atom_id res chain seq x y z
N MET A 1 45.36 -17.14 9.32
CA MET A 1 44.93 -16.83 7.94
C MET A 1 45.16 -18.08 7.13
N GLU A 2 44.13 -18.92 6.98
CA GLU A 2 44.20 -20.06 6.08
C GLU A 2 44.16 -19.55 4.64
N CYS A 3 45.14 -19.96 3.83
CA CYS A 3 45.14 -19.77 2.38
C CYS A 3 43.92 -20.52 1.83
N ARG A 4 42.83 -19.81 1.53
CA ARG A 4 41.73 -20.40 0.74
C ARG A 4 42.29 -20.79 -0.62
N SER A 5 42.27 -22.08 -0.92
CA SER A 5 42.62 -22.62 -2.25
C SER A 5 41.83 -21.86 -3.33
N ILE A 6 42.54 -21.26 -4.28
CA ILE A 6 41.92 -20.52 -5.39
C ILE A 6 41.20 -21.53 -6.29
N ILE A 7 39.88 -21.41 -6.41
CA ILE A 7 39.05 -22.25 -7.29
C ILE A 7 39.39 -21.94 -8.75
N THR A 8 39.61 -22.97 -9.55
CA THR A 8 39.99 -22.92 -10.98
C THR A 8 38.83 -23.34 -11.90
N PRO A 9 38.91 -23.11 -13.23
CA PRO A 9 37.90 -23.63 -14.18
C PRO A 9 37.71 -25.15 -14.08
N ARG A 10 38.81 -25.88 -13.85
CA ARG A 10 38.78 -27.35 -13.70
C ARG A 10 38.01 -27.78 -12.45
N ASP A 11 38.06 -27.01 -11.37
CA ASP A 11 37.27 -27.30 -10.17
C ASP A 11 35.77 -27.15 -10.43
N LEU A 12 35.34 -26.14 -11.21
CA LEU A 12 33.95 -25.99 -11.64
C LEU A 12 33.50 -27.16 -12.53
N GLU A 13 34.37 -27.66 -13.41
CA GLU A 13 34.08 -28.88 -14.18
C GLU A 13 33.94 -30.12 -13.29
N CYS A 14 34.85 -30.28 -12.32
CA CYS A 14 34.74 -31.36 -11.34
C CYS A 14 33.42 -31.26 -10.57
N MET A 15 33.01 -30.06 -10.18
CA MET A 15 31.70 -29.86 -9.56
C MET A 15 30.59 -30.29 -10.52
N LEU A 16 30.62 -29.95 -11.81
CA LEU A 16 29.62 -30.37 -12.82
C LEU A 16 29.54 -31.89 -13.01
N CYS A 17 30.63 -32.62 -12.77
CA CYS A 17 30.67 -34.07 -12.84
C CYS A 17 30.26 -34.75 -11.52
N ASP A 18 30.47 -34.08 -10.39
CA ASP A 18 30.13 -34.58 -9.06
C ASP A 18 28.76 -34.07 -8.63
N GLU A 19 27.76 -34.96 -8.67
CA GLU A 19 26.42 -34.65 -8.19
C GLU A 19 26.38 -34.36 -6.70
N THR A 20 27.38 -34.73 -5.89
CA THR A 20 27.40 -34.46 -4.44
C THR A 20 28.02 -33.11 -4.07
N ALA A 21 28.71 -32.45 -5.01
CA ALA A 21 29.33 -31.14 -4.78
C ALA A 21 28.34 -30.09 -4.25
N GLU A 22 28.78 -29.32 -3.26
CA GLU A 22 28.06 -28.17 -2.70
C GLU A 22 28.47 -26.86 -3.39
N PRO A 23 27.57 -25.86 -3.46
CA PRO A 23 27.90 -24.55 -4.03
C PRO A 23 28.97 -23.84 -3.21
N LYS A 24 29.88 -23.11 -3.89
CA LYS A 24 31.03 -22.45 -3.24
C LYS A 24 31.13 -20.95 -3.58
N PRO A 25 31.82 -20.15 -2.75
CA PRO A 25 32.21 -18.80 -3.15
C PRO A 25 33.21 -18.86 -4.30
N LEU A 26 32.88 -18.22 -5.44
CA LEU A 26 33.67 -18.20 -6.66
C LEU A 26 34.39 -16.85 -6.82
N PRO A 27 35.68 -16.83 -7.17
CA PRO A 27 36.40 -15.58 -7.38
C PRO A 27 35.94 -14.88 -8.66
N LEU A 28 35.86 -13.53 -8.63
CA LEU A 28 35.47 -12.73 -9.79
C LEU A 28 36.39 -12.98 -11.01
N SER A 29 37.69 -13.19 -10.77
CA SER A 29 38.67 -13.47 -11.82
C SER A 29 38.33 -14.72 -12.63
N LEU A 30 37.88 -15.78 -11.96
CA LEU A 30 37.44 -17.03 -12.60
C LEU A 30 36.22 -16.79 -13.48
N LEU A 31 35.21 -16.08 -12.95
CA LEU A 31 33.98 -15.81 -13.71
C LEU A 31 34.25 -14.90 -14.91
N LYS A 32 35.19 -13.95 -14.80
CA LYS A 32 35.65 -13.14 -15.93
C LYS A 32 36.38 -13.97 -16.98
N GLU A 33 37.26 -14.87 -16.56
CA GLU A 33 38.03 -15.74 -17.47
C GLU A 33 37.10 -16.57 -18.35
N ILE A 34 36.18 -17.32 -17.74
CA ILE A 34 35.30 -18.25 -18.46
C ILE A 34 34.25 -17.54 -19.33
N THR A 35 33.91 -16.28 -19.01
CA THR A 35 32.95 -15.47 -19.80
C THR A 35 33.63 -14.52 -20.79
N ASN A 36 34.96 -14.57 -20.92
CA ASN A 36 35.75 -13.62 -21.72
C ASN A 36 35.44 -12.15 -21.36
N ASP A 37 35.58 -11.84 -20.07
CA ASP A 37 35.28 -10.55 -19.43
C ASP A 37 33.85 -10.04 -19.70
N PHE A 38 32.87 -10.93 -19.56
CA PHE A 38 31.45 -10.64 -19.82
C PHE A 38 31.22 -10.10 -21.24
N SER A 39 31.87 -10.72 -22.21
CA SER A 39 31.79 -10.38 -23.63
C SER A 39 30.32 -10.42 -24.11
N PRO A 40 29.84 -9.40 -24.85
CA PRO A 40 28.49 -9.39 -25.41
C PRO A 40 28.19 -10.59 -26.32
N GLN A 41 29.22 -11.19 -26.93
CA GLN A 41 29.09 -12.40 -27.75
C GLN A 41 28.74 -13.65 -26.92
N LYS A 42 28.96 -13.60 -25.60
CA LYS A 42 28.61 -14.68 -24.66
C LYS A 42 27.31 -14.42 -23.91
N GLN A 43 26.62 -13.32 -24.18
CA GLN A 43 25.35 -13.02 -23.53
C GLN A 43 24.24 -13.93 -24.07
N ILE A 44 23.60 -14.68 -23.17
CA ILE A 44 22.51 -15.62 -23.49
C ILE A 44 21.16 -15.16 -22.95
N GLY A 45 21.15 -14.13 -22.09
CA GLY A 45 19.92 -13.55 -21.56
C GLY A 45 20.12 -12.12 -21.05
N TYR A 46 19.06 -11.33 -21.13
CA TYR A 46 18.98 -9.97 -20.61
C TYR A 46 17.61 -9.75 -19.97
N GLY A 47 17.58 -9.23 -18.75
CA GLY A 47 16.35 -8.87 -18.04
C GLY A 47 16.49 -7.54 -17.30
N GLY A 48 15.41 -7.07 -16.68
CA GLY A 48 15.39 -5.79 -15.97
C GLY A 48 16.36 -5.68 -14.77
N PHE A 49 16.84 -6.81 -14.25
CA PHE A 49 17.62 -6.87 -13.00
C PHE A 49 18.97 -7.60 -13.14
N ALA A 50 19.21 -8.30 -14.25
CA ALA A 50 20.44 -9.08 -14.44
C ALA A 50 20.72 -9.39 -15.92
N GLU A 51 21.99 -9.65 -16.21
CA GLU A 51 22.50 -10.14 -17.48
C GLU A 51 23.01 -11.58 -17.29
N VAL A 52 22.78 -12.47 -18.26
CA VAL A 52 23.22 -13.86 -18.18
C VAL A 52 24.19 -14.16 -19.31
N TYR A 53 25.35 -14.71 -18.95
CA TYR A 53 26.44 -15.06 -19.87
C TYR A 53 26.71 -16.56 -19.87
N GLU A 54 27.03 -17.12 -21.02
CA GLU A 54 27.62 -18.44 -21.14
C GLU A 54 29.10 -18.38 -20.75
N GLY A 55 29.48 -19.12 -19.72
CA GLY A 55 30.87 -19.38 -19.36
C GLY A 55 31.36 -20.67 -20.02
N ILE A 56 32.49 -20.61 -20.72
CA ILE A 56 33.09 -21.75 -21.41
C ILE A 56 34.17 -22.36 -20.51
N LEU A 57 34.02 -23.65 -20.21
CA LEU A 57 35.06 -24.49 -19.61
C LEU A 57 35.68 -25.37 -20.72
N GLU A 58 36.62 -26.25 -20.39
CA GLU A 58 37.29 -27.10 -21.39
C GLU A 58 36.32 -28.03 -22.12
N ASN A 59 35.36 -28.64 -21.39
CA ASN A 59 34.46 -29.66 -21.93
C ASN A 59 32.96 -29.37 -21.67
N ARG A 60 32.63 -28.33 -20.91
CA ARG A 60 31.26 -28.00 -20.52
C ARG A 60 31.04 -26.48 -20.50
N SER A 61 29.78 -26.07 -20.49
CA SER A 61 29.39 -24.67 -20.30
C SER A 61 28.72 -24.47 -18.94
N VAL A 62 28.80 -23.25 -18.43
CA VAL A 62 28.06 -22.77 -17.26
C VAL A 62 27.24 -21.53 -17.62
N ALA A 63 26.21 -21.23 -16.86
CA ALA A 63 25.50 -19.95 -16.96
C ALA A 63 25.91 -19.03 -15.81
N VAL A 64 26.34 -17.81 -16.13
CA VAL A 64 26.79 -16.81 -15.17
C VAL A 64 25.81 -15.64 -15.20
N LYS A 65 24.96 -15.54 -14.17
CA LYS A 65 24.02 -14.43 -13.96
C LYS A 65 24.73 -13.31 -13.20
N ARG A 66 24.81 -12.12 -13.78
CA ARG A 66 25.42 -10.91 -13.22
C ARG A 66 24.34 -9.90 -12.90
N MET A 67 24.27 -9.45 -11.65
CA MET A 67 23.24 -8.51 -11.20
C MET A 67 23.56 -7.08 -11.65
N SER A 68 22.55 -6.36 -12.12
CA SER A 68 22.60 -4.92 -12.43
C SER A 68 22.33 -4.10 -11.16
N ASN A 69 22.81 -2.85 -11.08
CA ASN A 69 22.54 -1.91 -9.97
C ASN A 69 22.69 -2.49 -8.55
N THR A 70 23.85 -3.08 -8.25
CA THR A 70 24.12 -3.85 -7.02
C THR A 70 23.97 -3.08 -5.69
N HIS A 71 23.88 -1.75 -5.70
CA HIS A 71 23.61 -0.95 -4.50
C HIS A 71 22.14 -0.98 -4.06
N GLU A 72 21.20 -1.16 -4.99
CA GLU A 72 19.76 -1.15 -4.71
C GLU A 72 19.23 -2.56 -4.38
N TYR A 73 19.91 -3.61 -4.83
CA TYR A 73 19.41 -5.00 -4.80
C TYR A 73 20.24 -5.98 -3.95
N GLU A 74 21.02 -5.49 -2.98
CA GLU A 74 21.86 -6.36 -2.12
C GLU A 74 21.01 -7.36 -1.31
N LYS A 75 19.85 -6.93 -0.82
CA LYS A 75 18.96 -7.79 -0.03
C LYS A 75 18.37 -8.92 -0.89
N GLU A 76 18.03 -8.62 -2.13
CA GLU A 76 17.49 -9.54 -3.12
C GLU A 76 18.53 -10.58 -3.52
N TYR A 77 19.78 -10.16 -3.77
CA TYR A 77 20.88 -11.07 -4.02
C TYR A 77 21.12 -12.03 -2.84
N VAL A 78 21.17 -11.52 -1.61
CA VAL A 78 21.38 -12.37 -0.42
C VAL A 78 20.24 -13.38 -0.27
N ARG A 79 18.98 -12.96 -0.45
CA ARG A 79 17.82 -13.87 -0.39
C ARG A 79 17.84 -14.94 -1.48
N GLU A 80 18.20 -14.57 -2.72
CA GLU A 80 18.32 -15.51 -3.83
C GLU A 80 19.40 -16.56 -3.51
N VAL A 81 20.57 -16.14 -3.02
CA VAL A 81 21.63 -17.05 -2.56
C VAL A 81 21.13 -17.94 -1.42
N GLU A 82 20.46 -17.40 -0.40
CA GLU A 82 19.93 -18.17 0.74
C GLU A 82 18.99 -19.30 0.31
N CYS A 83 18.15 -19.07 -0.71
CA CYS A 83 17.28 -20.12 -1.24
C CYS A 83 18.04 -21.08 -2.15
N LEU A 84 18.94 -20.60 -3.01
CA LEU A 84 19.75 -21.44 -3.89
C LEU A 84 20.69 -22.38 -3.14
N MET A 85 21.19 -21.99 -1.96
CA MET A 85 22.04 -22.83 -1.13
C MET A 85 21.30 -24.06 -0.54
N LYS A 86 19.96 -24.06 -0.53
CA LYS A 86 19.14 -25.16 0.01
C LYS A 86 18.66 -26.15 -1.05
N VAL A 87 18.79 -25.82 -2.33
CA VAL A 87 18.15 -26.57 -3.41
C VAL A 87 19.13 -27.42 -4.17
N LYS A 88 18.77 -28.69 -4.34
CA LYS A 88 19.54 -29.66 -5.11
C LYS A 88 18.62 -30.78 -5.59
N HIS A 89 18.11 -30.62 -6.81
CA HIS A 89 17.11 -31.53 -7.35
C HIS A 89 17.24 -31.63 -8.87
N LYS A 90 16.94 -32.81 -9.45
CA LYS A 90 17.05 -33.04 -10.91
C LYS A 90 16.21 -32.06 -11.75
N ASN A 91 15.07 -31.61 -11.21
CA ASN A 91 14.14 -30.65 -11.82
C ASN A 91 14.31 -29.20 -11.34
N VAL A 92 15.45 -28.85 -10.77
CA VAL A 92 15.83 -27.46 -10.44
C VAL A 92 17.20 -27.23 -11.06
N VAL A 93 17.42 -26.06 -11.67
CA VAL A 93 18.72 -25.74 -12.27
C VAL A 93 19.79 -25.75 -11.20
N ARG A 94 20.85 -26.52 -11.42
CA ARG A 94 21.90 -26.75 -10.43
C ARG A 94 22.73 -25.49 -10.20
N PHE A 95 22.71 -25.00 -8.97
CA PHE A 95 23.53 -23.88 -8.53
C PHE A 95 24.95 -24.34 -8.18
N LEU A 96 25.96 -23.67 -8.73
CA LEU A 96 27.38 -24.00 -8.56
C LEU A 96 28.08 -23.09 -7.55
N GLY A 97 27.62 -21.86 -7.40
CA GLY A 97 28.25 -20.93 -6.49
C GLY A 97 27.93 -19.48 -6.77
N TYR A 98 28.48 -18.61 -5.92
CA TYR A 98 28.21 -17.19 -5.92
C TYR A 98 29.50 -16.37 -5.83
N CYS A 99 29.48 -15.17 -6.40
CA CYS A 99 30.54 -14.18 -6.25
C CYS A 99 29.97 -12.94 -5.57
N ALA A 100 30.51 -12.59 -4.40
CA ALA A 100 30.19 -11.39 -3.63
C ALA A 100 31.44 -10.52 -3.47
N ASP A 101 31.98 -10.07 -4.61
CA ASP A 101 33.23 -9.31 -4.66
C ASP A 101 32.94 -7.81 -4.48
N THR A 102 33.72 -7.14 -3.63
CA THR A 102 33.59 -5.69 -3.38
C THR A 102 34.98 -5.08 -3.42
N GLN A 103 35.23 -4.26 -4.43
CA GLN A 103 36.54 -3.63 -4.63
C GLN A 103 36.41 -2.12 -4.60
N GLY A 104 37.31 -1.46 -3.86
CA GLY A 104 37.46 -0.01 -3.94
C GLY A 104 38.02 0.37 -5.31
N SER A 105 37.29 1.18 -6.06
CA SER A 105 37.73 1.71 -7.35
C SER A 105 37.65 3.22 -7.35
N MET A 106 38.64 3.87 -7.98
CA MET A 106 38.60 5.30 -8.22
C MET A 106 37.61 5.58 -9.37
N LEU A 107 36.38 5.95 -9.02
CA LEU A 107 35.34 6.30 -9.98
C LEU A 107 35.15 7.80 -10.07
N LYS A 108 34.75 8.26 -11.26
CA LYS A 108 34.47 9.67 -11.50
C LYS A 108 33.01 9.94 -11.15
N TYR A 109 32.74 10.40 -9.94
CA TYR A 109 31.40 10.83 -9.51
C TYR A 109 31.37 12.36 -9.49
N LYS A 110 30.44 12.96 -10.24
CA LYS A 110 30.32 14.42 -10.40
C LYS A 110 31.63 15.11 -10.82
N GLY A 111 32.36 14.49 -11.75
CA GLY A 111 33.61 15.03 -12.28
C GLY A 111 34.82 14.94 -11.34
N LYS A 112 34.66 14.49 -10.10
CA LYS A 112 35.75 14.22 -9.14
C LYS A 112 36.03 12.73 -9.06
N LEU A 113 37.30 12.39 -8.92
CA LEU A 113 37.77 11.05 -8.63
C LEU A 113 37.49 10.76 -7.14
N VAL A 114 36.62 9.79 -6.87
CA VAL A 114 36.29 9.33 -5.52
C VAL A 114 36.58 7.84 -5.40
N MET A 115 37.08 7.39 -4.25
CA MET A 115 37.11 5.97 -3.91
C MET A 115 35.66 5.51 -3.69
N ALA A 116 35.18 4.61 -4.53
CA ALA A 116 33.85 4.02 -4.42
C ALA A 116 33.94 2.50 -4.36
N ASP A 117 33.11 1.87 -3.55
CA ASP A 117 33.00 0.42 -3.50
C ASP A 117 32.22 -0.08 -4.71
N VAL A 118 32.91 -0.75 -5.64
CA VAL A 118 32.28 -1.44 -6.76
C VAL A 118 31.95 -2.85 -6.32
N ARG A 119 30.65 -3.10 -6.19
CA ARG A 119 30.12 -4.42 -5.83
C ARG A 119 29.82 -5.22 -7.10
N GLN A 120 30.46 -6.37 -7.23
CA GLN A 120 30.12 -7.38 -8.22
C GLN A 120 29.36 -8.50 -7.50
N ARG A 121 28.14 -8.78 -7.98
CA ARG A 121 27.26 -9.81 -7.46
C ARG A 121 26.90 -10.73 -8.61
N LEU A 122 27.40 -11.96 -8.57
CA LEU A 122 27.17 -12.96 -9.61
C LEU A 122 26.76 -14.29 -9.00
N LEU A 123 26.01 -15.05 -9.80
CA LEU A 123 25.54 -16.39 -9.53
C LEU A 123 25.97 -17.30 -10.70
N CYS A 124 26.47 -18.49 -10.40
CA CYS A 124 26.92 -19.45 -11.39
C CYS A 124 26.09 -20.72 -11.29
N PHE A 125 25.60 -21.18 -12.44
CA PHE A 125 24.70 -22.33 -12.58
C PHE A 125 25.22 -23.30 -13.65
N GLU A 126 24.71 -24.53 -13.65
CA GLU A 126 24.84 -25.37 -14.84
C GLU A 126 24.22 -24.70 -16.07
N PHE A 127 24.81 -24.90 -17.24
CA PHE A 127 24.22 -24.45 -18.49
C PHE A 127 23.17 -25.47 -18.99
N VAL A 128 21.96 -25.00 -19.28
CA VAL A 128 20.83 -25.82 -19.73
C VAL A 128 20.53 -25.48 -21.20
N PRO A 129 20.85 -26.36 -22.15
CA PRO A 129 21.07 -25.96 -23.55
C PRO A 129 19.83 -25.85 -24.43
N LYS A 130 18.68 -26.43 -24.06
CA LYS A 130 17.49 -26.46 -24.93
C LYS A 130 16.49 -25.31 -24.67
N GLY A 131 16.94 -24.23 -24.04
CA GLY A 131 16.13 -23.03 -23.85
C GLY A 131 14.96 -23.24 -22.88
N SER A 132 13.97 -22.36 -22.99
CA SER A 132 12.83 -22.29 -22.06
C SER A 132 11.63 -23.12 -22.52
N LEU A 133 10.80 -23.58 -21.59
CA LEU A 133 9.55 -24.30 -21.88
C LEU A 133 8.60 -23.47 -22.76
N ARG A 134 8.67 -22.13 -22.66
CA ARG A 134 7.86 -21.21 -23.47
C ARG A 134 7.98 -21.47 -24.97
N GLU A 135 9.16 -21.85 -25.44
CA GLU A 135 9.44 -22.15 -26.86
C GLU A 135 8.73 -23.43 -27.34
N TYR A 136 8.29 -24.30 -26.41
CA TYR A 136 7.65 -25.58 -26.70
C TYR A 136 6.12 -25.55 -26.57
N ILE A 137 5.53 -24.46 -26.05
CA ILE A 137 4.08 -24.33 -25.77
C ILE A 137 3.31 -23.54 -26.87
N THR A 138 3.93 -23.26 -28.02
CA THR A 138 3.21 -22.64 -29.15
C THR A 138 2.42 -23.68 -29.97
N ASP A 139 1.68 -23.25 -31.00
CA ASP A 139 0.66 -23.98 -31.78
C ASP A 139 0.85 -25.52 -31.87
N THR A 140 -0.26 -26.26 -31.91
CA THR A 140 -0.43 -27.74 -31.97
C THR A 140 0.52 -28.54 -32.89
N SER A 141 1.32 -27.86 -33.72
CA SER A 141 2.37 -28.39 -34.59
C SER A 141 3.78 -28.48 -33.96
N CYS A 142 4.02 -28.05 -32.71
CA CYS A 142 5.35 -28.03 -32.06
C CYS A 142 6.04 -29.39 -31.80
N GLY A 143 5.52 -30.51 -32.31
CA GLY A 143 6.25 -31.78 -32.39
C GLY A 143 6.44 -32.57 -31.08
N LEU A 144 6.09 -32.03 -29.91
CA LEU A 144 6.12 -32.80 -28.65
C LEU A 144 4.95 -33.77 -28.57
N GLN A 145 5.27 -35.07 -28.47
CA GLN A 145 4.31 -36.13 -28.22
C GLN A 145 3.74 -36.02 -26.80
N TRP A 146 2.55 -36.58 -26.58
CA TRP A 146 1.90 -36.56 -25.27
C TRP A 146 2.83 -37.06 -24.15
N ARG A 147 3.57 -38.14 -24.41
CA ARG A 147 4.53 -38.71 -23.46
C ARG A 147 5.54 -37.69 -22.95
N ASP A 148 6.07 -36.86 -23.83
CA ASP A 148 7.05 -35.83 -23.46
C ASP A 148 6.38 -34.74 -22.62
N ARG A 149 5.17 -34.30 -23.00
CA ARG A 149 4.40 -33.30 -22.25
C ARG A 149 4.06 -33.77 -20.85
N TYR A 150 3.66 -35.04 -20.70
CA TYR A 150 3.37 -35.63 -19.40
C TYR A 150 4.62 -35.71 -18.52
N GLN A 151 5.78 -36.11 -19.08
CA GLN A 151 7.04 -36.11 -18.32
C GLN A 151 7.48 -34.69 -17.93
N ILE A 152 7.21 -33.69 -18.78
CA ILE A 152 7.43 -32.28 -18.45
C ILE A 152 6.56 -31.85 -17.28
N ILE A 153 5.24 -32.09 -17.34
CA ILE A 153 4.31 -31.77 -16.24
C ILE A 153 4.76 -32.44 -14.94
N LEU A 154 5.06 -33.74 -14.99
CA LEU A 154 5.51 -34.51 -13.84
C LEU A 154 6.81 -33.94 -13.26
N GLY A 155 7.79 -33.62 -14.11
CA GLY A 155 9.06 -33.04 -13.68
C GLY A 155 8.91 -31.67 -13.03
N ILE A 156 8.05 -30.79 -13.56
CA ILE A 156 7.75 -29.49 -12.95
C ILE A 156 7.10 -29.68 -11.58
N CYS A 157 6.13 -30.59 -11.45
CA CYS A 157 5.47 -30.89 -10.18
C CYS A 157 6.48 -31.43 -9.16
N GLN A 158 7.39 -32.33 -9.57
CA GLN A 158 8.45 -32.87 -8.71
C GLN A 158 9.41 -31.77 -8.25
N GLY A 159 9.81 -30.87 -9.15
CA GLY A 159 10.64 -29.71 -8.82
C GLY A 159 9.95 -28.80 -7.81
N LEU A 160 8.70 -28.42 -8.05
CA LEU A 160 7.97 -27.52 -7.16
C LEU A 160 7.69 -28.15 -5.80
N HIS A 161 7.33 -29.43 -5.77
CA HIS A 161 7.15 -30.17 -4.53
C HIS A 161 8.41 -30.17 -3.67
N TYR A 162 9.58 -30.43 -4.29
CA TYR A 162 10.87 -30.35 -3.61
C TYR A 162 11.13 -28.95 -3.03
N LEU A 163 10.79 -27.88 -3.76
CA LEU A 163 10.91 -26.50 -3.25
C LEU A 163 10.03 -26.26 -2.02
N HIS A 164 8.76 -26.67 -2.07
CA HIS A 164 7.82 -26.53 -0.95
C HIS A 164 8.24 -27.35 0.27
N GLN A 165 8.79 -28.56 0.10
CA GLN A 165 9.38 -29.34 1.20
C GLN A 165 10.55 -28.63 1.88
N ASN A 166 11.33 -27.86 1.11
CA ASN A 166 12.41 -27.02 1.61
C ASN A 166 11.93 -25.65 2.12
N ASN A 167 10.60 -25.44 2.22
CA ASN A 167 9.94 -24.21 2.62
C ASN A 167 10.32 -23.01 1.73
N ILE A 168 10.37 -23.23 0.42
CA ILE A 168 10.69 -22.21 -0.58
C ILE A 168 9.47 -21.96 -1.46
N VAL A 169 9.00 -20.71 -1.50
CA VAL A 169 8.00 -20.24 -2.47
C VAL A 169 8.73 -19.58 -3.64
N HIS A 170 8.43 -19.99 -4.88
CA HIS A 170 9.11 -19.52 -6.09
C HIS A 170 8.70 -18.09 -6.48
N LEU A 171 7.39 -17.80 -6.47
CA LEU A 171 6.73 -16.50 -6.75
C LEU A 171 6.79 -15.97 -8.18
N ASP A 172 7.63 -16.52 -9.05
CA ASP A 172 7.61 -16.19 -10.49
C ASP A 172 7.67 -17.47 -11.35
N LEU A 173 6.87 -18.47 -10.99
CA LEU A 173 6.80 -19.72 -11.76
C LEU A 173 6.05 -19.46 -13.07
N LYS A 174 6.74 -19.62 -14.20
CA LYS A 174 6.24 -19.40 -15.56
C LYS A 174 7.05 -20.21 -16.58
N PRO A 175 6.55 -20.43 -17.81
CA PRO A 175 7.26 -21.20 -18.82
C PRO A 175 8.67 -20.67 -19.17
N GLU A 176 8.89 -19.36 -19.09
CA GLU A 176 10.21 -18.75 -19.32
C GLU A 176 11.24 -19.15 -18.24
N ASN A 177 10.76 -19.48 -17.03
CA ASN A 177 11.58 -19.87 -15.87
C ASN A 177 11.66 -21.40 -15.69
N ILE A 178 11.33 -22.17 -16.72
CA ILE A 178 11.49 -23.63 -16.77
C ILE A 178 12.37 -23.97 -17.96
N LEU A 179 13.61 -24.38 -17.72
CA LEU A 179 14.57 -24.69 -18.78
C LEU A 179 14.56 -26.18 -19.12
N MET A 180 14.93 -26.51 -20.36
CA MET A 180 14.95 -27.86 -20.88
C MET A 180 16.38 -28.35 -21.07
N ASP A 181 16.72 -29.51 -20.50
CA ASP A 181 18.01 -30.14 -20.76
C ASP A 181 18.03 -30.93 -22.08
N ASN A 182 19.17 -31.56 -22.40
CA ASN A 182 19.31 -32.36 -23.62
C ASN A 182 18.29 -33.50 -23.74
N ASN A 183 17.81 -34.02 -22.61
CA ASN A 183 16.83 -35.11 -22.52
C ASN A 183 15.40 -34.62 -22.36
N LEU A 184 15.15 -33.32 -22.55
CA LEU A 184 13.85 -32.66 -22.30
C LEU A 184 13.36 -32.82 -20.85
N VAL A 185 14.27 -32.93 -19.89
CA VAL A 185 13.92 -32.87 -18.47
C VAL A 185 13.74 -31.40 -18.08
N PRO A 186 12.58 -31.01 -17.50
CA PRO A 186 12.34 -29.63 -17.09
C PRO A 186 13.10 -29.29 -15.81
N LYS A 187 13.67 -28.09 -15.75
CA LYS A 187 14.43 -27.56 -14.61
C LYS A 187 13.94 -26.15 -14.26
N ILE A 188 13.41 -25.98 -13.06
CA ILE A 188 12.96 -24.67 -12.53
C ILE A 188 14.19 -23.77 -12.27
N THR A 189 14.13 -22.52 -12.70
CA THR A 189 15.19 -21.51 -12.55
C THR A 189 14.64 -20.16 -12.11
N ASP A 190 15.56 -19.22 -11.86
CA ASP A 190 15.30 -17.82 -11.48
C ASP A 190 14.60 -17.62 -10.12
N PHE A 191 15.40 -17.67 -9.06
CA PHE A 191 14.95 -17.53 -7.67
C PHE A 191 14.97 -16.08 -7.16
N SER A 192 15.03 -15.11 -8.07
CA SER A 192 15.18 -13.68 -7.74
C SER A 192 14.03 -13.12 -6.92
N LEU A 193 12.81 -13.62 -7.12
CA LEU A 193 11.63 -13.25 -6.33
C LEU A 193 11.35 -14.21 -5.17
N SER A 194 12.01 -15.36 -5.12
CA SER A 194 11.69 -16.44 -4.20
C SER A 194 11.85 -16.06 -2.72
N ARG A 195 11.14 -16.78 -1.85
CA ARG A 195 11.18 -16.59 -0.40
C ARG A 195 11.34 -17.91 0.31
N CYS A 196 12.28 -17.94 1.25
CA CYS A 196 12.50 -19.05 2.15
C CYS A 196 11.78 -18.79 3.48
N PHE A 197 10.87 -19.66 3.89
CA PHE A 197 10.22 -19.57 5.19
C PHE A 197 11.12 -20.10 6.30
N ARG A 198 10.94 -19.55 7.50
CA ARG A 198 11.53 -20.10 8.74
C ARG A 198 10.83 -21.41 9.11
N PRO A 199 11.47 -22.29 9.90
CA PRO A 199 10.78 -23.45 10.47
C PRO A 199 9.46 -23.03 11.14
N MET A 200 8.38 -23.78 10.89
CA MET A 200 7.00 -23.51 11.37
C MET A 200 6.28 -22.29 10.76
N GLN A 201 6.90 -21.55 9.84
CA GLN A 201 6.25 -20.46 9.12
C GLN A 201 5.57 -20.99 7.85
N SER A 202 4.25 -20.87 7.76
CA SER A 202 3.46 -21.31 6.58
C SER A 202 3.14 -20.18 5.60
N GLN A 203 3.40 -18.92 5.99
CA GLN A 203 3.13 -17.73 5.20
C GLN A 203 4.06 -16.57 5.57
N THR A 204 4.27 -15.64 4.65
CA THR A 204 4.92 -14.35 4.91
C THR A 204 4.21 -13.26 4.12
N PHE A 205 4.46 -11.98 4.44
CA PHE A 205 3.86 -10.87 3.71
C PHE A 205 4.92 -10.05 2.97
N THR A 206 4.57 -9.57 1.79
CA THR A 206 5.37 -8.63 1.00
C THR A 206 4.53 -7.42 0.63
N VAL A 207 5.19 -6.28 0.57
CA VAL A 207 4.61 -5.01 0.14
C VAL A 207 4.66 -4.89 -1.39
N ASN A 208 5.73 -5.41 -2.00
CA ASN A 208 5.86 -5.47 -3.45
C ASN A 208 5.09 -6.69 -3.96
N ILE A 209 4.02 -6.46 -4.72
CA ILE A 209 3.39 -7.50 -5.53
C ILE A 209 4.46 -7.97 -6.53
N CYS A 210 4.83 -9.24 -6.44
CA CYS A 210 5.87 -9.85 -7.25
C CYS A 210 5.28 -10.94 -8.14
N GLY A 211 5.93 -11.20 -9.28
CA GLY A 211 5.54 -12.24 -10.22
C GLY A 211 4.91 -11.69 -11.50
N THR A 212 4.83 -12.56 -12.50
CA THR A 212 4.30 -12.23 -13.82
C THR A 212 2.77 -12.29 -13.82
N LEU A 213 2.09 -11.16 -14.05
CA LEU A 213 0.64 -10.97 -13.89
C LEU A 213 -0.24 -12.10 -14.48
N ARG A 214 0.14 -12.66 -15.64
CA ARG A 214 -0.57 -13.77 -16.31
C ARG A 214 -0.64 -15.04 -15.45
N TYR A 215 0.37 -15.29 -14.62
CA TYR A 215 0.51 -16.51 -13.81
C TYR A 215 0.19 -16.27 -12.33
N SER A 216 -0.18 -15.04 -11.95
CA SER A 216 -0.40 -14.65 -10.56
C SER A 216 -1.79 -15.07 -10.07
N ALA A 217 -1.84 -15.64 -8.86
CA ALA A 217 -3.09 -15.97 -8.17
C ALA A 217 -3.89 -14.70 -7.82
N PRO A 218 -5.24 -14.75 -7.77
CA PRO A 218 -6.07 -13.58 -7.49
C PRO A 218 -5.78 -12.94 -6.14
N GLU A 219 -5.39 -13.73 -5.14
CA GLU A 219 -5.03 -13.24 -3.80
C GLU A 219 -3.61 -12.63 -3.72
N CYS A 220 -2.79 -12.71 -4.77
CA CYS A 220 -1.46 -12.11 -4.82
C CYS A 220 -1.50 -10.59 -4.55
N GLY A 221 -2.58 -9.91 -4.96
CA GLY A 221 -2.82 -8.49 -4.67
C GLY A 221 -2.97 -8.15 -3.18
N ASN A 222 -3.14 -9.14 -2.30
CA ASN A 222 -3.21 -8.96 -0.86
C ASN A 222 -1.83 -8.95 -0.18
N GLY A 223 -0.75 -9.22 -0.93
CA GLY A 223 0.62 -9.28 -0.40
C GLY A 223 0.94 -10.51 0.45
N GLU A 224 0.00 -11.46 0.58
CA GLU A 224 0.19 -12.72 1.31
C GLU A 224 0.94 -13.73 0.44
N ILE A 225 2.14 -14.14 0.86
CA ILE A 225 2.96 -15.15 0.21
C ILE A 225 2.74 -16.49 0.92
N THR A 226 2.25 -17.47 0.17
CA THR A 226 2.09 -18.87 0.59
C THR A 226 2.51 -19.81 -0.54
N HIS A 227 2.71 -21.09 -0.24
CA HIS A 227 2.92 -22.12 -1.27
C HIS A 227 1.77 -22.16 -2.31
N GLN A 228 0.56 -21.73 -1.93
CA GLN A 228 -0.62 -21.77 -2.80
C GLN A 228 -0.54 -20.80 -3.99
N LEU A 229 0.32 -19.78 -3.93
CA LEU A 229 0.59 -18.90 -5.07
C LEU A 229 1.26 -19.68 -6.21
N ASP A 230 2.30 -20.47 -5.89
CA ASP A 230 2.98 -21.29 -6.90
C ASP A 230 2.08 -22.40 -7.43
N ILE A 231 1.20 -22.96 -6.59
CA ILE A 231 0.22 -23.97 -7.03
C ILE A 231 -0.72 -23.37 -8.09
N TYR A 232 -1.16 -22.13 -7.93
CA TYR A 232 -1.97 -21.46 -8.94
C TYR A 232 -1.21 -21.27 -10.26
N SER A 233 0.03 -20.77 -10.19
CA SER A 233 0.90 -20.60 -11.36
C SER A 233 1.14 -21.95 -12.07
N LEU A 234 1.36 -23.03 -11.31
CA LEU A 234 1.47 -24.38 -11.83
C LEU A 234 0.22 -24.80 -12.60
N GLY A 235 -0.97 -24.53 -12.07
CA GLY A 235 -2.23 -24.85 -12.75
C GLY A 235 -2.37 -24.17 -14.11
N ILE A 236 -1.91 -22.92 -14.24
CA ILE A 236 -1.87 -22.22 -15.53
C ILE A 236 -0.87 -22.87 -16.48
N ILE A 237 0.35 -23.18 -16.01
CA ILE A 237 1.40 -23.82 -16.82
C ILE A 237 0.93 -25.19 -17.33
N ILE A 238 0.30 -26.01 -16.48
CA ILE A 238 -0.23 -27.30 -16.90
C ILE A 238 -1.27 -27.11 -18.01
N MET A 239 -2.23 -26.19 -17.86
CA MET A 239 -3.21 -25.92 -18.92
C MET A 239 -2.58 -25.42 -20.21
N GLU A 240 -1.53 -24.61 -20.12
CA GLU A 240 -0.77 -24.14 -21.29
C GLU A 240 -0.07 -25.32 -21.99
N VAL A 241 0.57 -26.22 -21.24
CA VAL A 241 1.16 -27.44 -21.83
C VAL A 241 0.10 -28.35 -22.47
N LEU A 242 -1.13 -28.38 -21.94
CA LEU A 242 -2.22 -29.18 -22.49
C LEU A 242 -2.86 -28.56 -23.75
N THR A 243 -2.98 -27.24 -23.81
CA THR A 243 -3.83 -26.55 -24.80
C THR A 243 -3.11 -25.53 -25.68
N GLY A 244 -1.85 -25.20 -25.38
CA GLY A 244 -1.12 -24.10 -26.00
C GLY A 244 -1.46 -22.75 -25.36
N GLU A 245 -1.75 -21.72 -26.15
CA GLU A 245 -1.88 -20.35 -25.63
C GLU A 245 -3.30 -19.90 -25.21
N ASN A 246 -4.35 -20.64 -25.58
CA ASN A 246 -5.77 -20.25 -25.41
C ASN A 246 -6.48 -20.97 -24.24
N TRP A 247 -5.78 -21.21 -23.12
CA TRP A 247 -6.25 -22.06 -22.02
C TRP A 247 -7.54 -21.61 -21.30
N TYR A 248 -7.94 -20.33 -21.41
CA TYR A 248 -9.11 -19.78 -20.71
C TYR A 248 -10.46 -20.24 -21.29
N GLN A 249 -10.47 -20.89 -22.45
CA GLN A 249 -11.69 -21.35 -23.14
C GLN A 249 -11.99 -22.85 -22.97
N TYR A 250 -11.11 -23.60 -22.30
CA TYR A 250 -11.19 -25.06 -22.23
C TYR A 250 -11.64 -25.55 -20.85
N ASP A 251 -12.64 -26.44 -20.84
CA ASP A 251 -12.90 -27.33 -19.72
C ASP A 251 -12.20 -28.70 -19.91
N VAL A 252 -12.28 -29.56 -18.90
CA VAL A 252 -11.62 -30.89 -18.91
C VAL A 252 -12.04 -31.71 -20.14
N ASP A 253 -13.33 -31.73 -20.47
CA ASP A 253 -13.85 -32.54 -21.56
C ASP A 253 -13.42 -32.00 -22.93
N MET A 254 -13.36 -30.67 -23.10
CA MET A 254 -12.82 -30.05 -24.31
C MET A 254 -11.34 -30.37 -24.53
N VAL A 255 -10.54 -30.42 -23.45
CA VAL A 255 -9.11 -30.82 -23.54
C VAL A 255 -9.00 -32.29 -23.97
N VAL A 256 -9.74 -33.18 -23.30
CA VAL A 256 -9.72 -34.63 -23.60
C VAL A 256 -10.20 -34.89 -25.04
N GLN A 257 -11.27 -34.22 -25.49
CA GLN A 257 -11.78 -34.33 -26.86
C GLN A 257 -10.72 -33.90 -27.89
N SER A 258 -10.04 -32.78 -27.65
CA SER A 258 -8.99 -32.26 -28.53
C SER A 258 -7.83 -33.25 -28.68
N TRP A 259 -7.38 -33.85 -27.58
CA TRP A 259 -6.33 -34.88 -27.60
C TRP A 259 -6.80 -36.20 -28.23
N SER A 260 -8.06 -36.59 -28.04
CA SER A 260 -8.63 -37.81 -28.64
C SER A 260 -8.66 -37.78 -30.18
N ALA A 261 -8.73 -36.58 -30.76
CA ALA A 261 -8.75 -36.37 -32.20
C ALA A 261 -7.35 -36.52 -32.84
N ILE A 262 -6.28 -36.33 -32.06
CA ILE A 262 -4.89 -36.22 -32.57
C ILE A 262 -4.03 -37.44 -32.17
N MET A 263 -4.35 -38.14 -31.08
CA MET A 263 -3.59 -39.32 -30.63
C MET A 263 -3.75 -40.52 -31.59
N GLU A 264 -2.71 -41.35 -31.74
CA GLU A 264 -2.80 -42.62 -32.47
C GLU A 264 -3.64 -43.66 -31.70
N LYS A 265 -3.98 -44.81 -32.33
CA LYS A 265 -4.87 -45.81 -31.70
C LYS A 265 -4.19 -46.64 -30.60
N LEU A 266 -2.87 -46.78 -30.65
CA LEU A 266 -2.12 -47.56 -29.66
C LEU A 266 -1.90 -46.71 -28.39
N GLU A 267 -2.17 -47.26 -27.21
CA GLU A 267 -2.07 -46.58 -25.88
C GLU A 267 -3.04 -45.41 -25.63
N ARG A 268 -4.00 -45.18 -26.53
CA ARG A 268 -4.93 -44.04 -26.47
C ARG A 268 -5.67 -43.91 -25.14
N ASP A 269 -6.21 -44.99 -24.59
CA ASP A 269 -7.06 -44.92 -23.39
C ASP A 269 -6.25 -44.52 -22.14
N VAL A 270 -5.04 -45.03 -21.99
CA VAL A 270 -4.14 -44.69 -20.87
C VAL A 270 -3.67 -43.24 -20.98
N GLN A 271 -3.29 -42.81 -22.18
CA GLN A 271 -2.83 -41.45 -22.42
C GLN A 271 -3.96 -40.43 -22.25
N LEU A 272 -5.19 -40.73 -22.69
CA LEU A 272 -6.34 -39.87 -22.47
C LEU A 272 -6.72 -39.75 -20.99
N GLU A 273 -6.56 -40.82 -20.22
CA GLU A 273 -6.76 -40.74 -18.76
C GLU A 273 -5.71 -39.85 -18.10
N GLN A 274 -4.44 -39.94 -18.52
CA GLN A 274 -3.41 -39.01 -18.05
C GLN A 274 -3.73 -37.55 -18.44
N VAL A 275 -4.23 -37.32 -19.66
CA VAL A 275 -4.68 -35.98 -20.11
C VAL A 275 -5.79 -35.47 -19.20
N ARG A 276 -6.78 -36.32 -18.89
CA ARG A 276 -7.90 -35.97 -18.01
C ARG A 276 -7.41 -35.59 -16.62
N VAL A 277 -6.58 -36.43 -15.98
CA VAL A 277 -6.02 -36.17 -14.65
C VAL A 277 -5.22 -34.86 -14.63
N CYS A 278 -4.38 -34.61 -15.64
CA CYS A 278 -3.64 -33.35 -15.74
C CYS A 278 -4.58 -32.13 -15.86
N ALA A 279 -5.66 -32.23 -16.64
CA ALA A 279 -6.63 -31.16 -16.80
C ALA A 279 -7.40 -30.89 -15.50
N GLU A 280 -7.81 -31.94 -14.78
CA GLU A 280 -8.49 -31.82 -13.49
C GLU A 280 -7.59 -31.19 -12.42
N ILE A 281 -6.33 -31.63 -12.32
CA ILE A 281 -5.31 -31.01 -11.45
C ILE A 281 -5.19 -29.53 -11.78
N ALA A 282 -5.05 -29.19 -13.06
CA ALA A 282 -4.84 -27.81 -13.50
C ALA A 282 -6.03 -26.91 -13.15
N MET A 283 -7.26 -27.42 -13.30
CA MET A 283 -8.48 -26.73 -12.88
C MET A 283 -8.53 -26.54 -11.36
N LYS A 284 -8.19 -27.58 -10.59
CA LYS A 284 -8.20 -27.52 -9.12
C LYS A 284 -7.15 -26.57 -8.55
N CYS A 285 -5.98 -26.54 -9.16
CA CYS A 285 -4.91 -25.60 -8.82
C CYS A 285 -5.32 -24.13 -9.05
N ARG A 286 -6.24 -23.88 -9.99
CA ARG A 286 -6.72 -22.53 -10.35
C ARG A 286 -7.95 -22.06 -9.55
N GLU A 287 -8.35 -22.80 -8.50
CA GLU A 287 -9.43 -22.38 -7.60
C GLU A 287 -9.15 -21.00 -7.00
N SER A 288 -10.15 -20.12 -7.02
CA SER A 288 -9.99 -18.74 -6.49
C SER A 288 -9.72 -18.72 -4.99
N ASN A 289 -10.23 -19.71 -4.24
CA ASN A 289 -9.93 -19.87 -2.83
C ASN A 289 -8.67 -20.74 -2.66
N PRO A 290 -7.55 -20.21 -2.12
CA PRO A 290 -6.31 -20.96 -1.95
C PRO A 290 -6.46 -22.19 -1.05
N ALA A 291 -7.41 -22.20 -0.10
CA ALA A 291 -7.64 -23.35 0.78
C ALA A 291 -8.25 -24.56 0.05
N ARG A 292 -8.83 -24.35 -1.14
CA ARG A 292 -9.42 -25.42 -1.96
C ARG A 292 -8.44 -26.00 -2.98
N ARG A 293 -7.27 -25.38 -3.15
CA ARG A 293 -6.22 -25.89 -4.02
C ARG A 293 -5.53 -27.08 -3.34
N PRO A 294 -5.09 -28.08 -4.10
CA PRO A 294 -4.33 -29.20 -3.56
C PRO A 294 -2.93 -28.72 -3.14
N ASP A 295 -2.32 -29.40 -2.18
CA ASP A 295 -0.88 -29.23 -1.96
C ASP A 295 -0.04 -30.00 -3.01
N SER A 296 1.25 -29.69 -3.08
CA SER A 296 2.14 -30.30 -4.06
C SER A 296 2.32 -31.81 -3.88
N GLN A 297 2.15 -32.35 -2.67
CA GLN A 297 2.23 -33.80 -2.41
C GLN A 297 1.02 -34.51 -3.01
N HIS A 298 -0.17 -33.96 -2.83
CA HIS A 298 -1.40 -34.52 -3.36
C HIS A 298 -1.43 -34.48 -4.90
N ILE A 299 -0.90 -33.41 -5.52
CA ILE A 299 -0.70 -33.34 -6.98
C ILE A 299 0.17 -34.51 -7.48
N ILE A 300 1.28 -34.80 -6.80
CA ILE A 300 2.16 -35.93 -7.16
C ILE A 300 1.44 -37.27 -6.98
N SER A 301 0.70 -37.46 -5.89
CA SER A 301 -0.08 -38.68 -5.65
C SER A 301 -1.14 -38.92 -6.73
N ALA A 302 -1.79 -37.85 -7.20
CA ALA A 302 -2.78 -37.91 -8.28
C ALA A 302 -2.15 -38.25 -9.64
N LEU A 303 -1.01 -37.63 -9.98
CA LEU A 303 -0.28 -37.95 -11.22
C LEU A 303 0.23 -39.41 -11.23
N ASP A 304 0.65 -39.94 -10.08
CA ASP A 304 1.07 -41.34 -9.91
C ASP A 304 -0.10 -42.34 -9.91
N GLY A 305 -1.37 -41.87 -9.94
CA GLY A 305 -2.57 -42.71 -9.90
C GLY A 305 -2.86 -43.34 -8.53
N ARG A 306 -2.29 -42.80 -7.45
CA ARG A 306 -2.47 -43.32 -6.07
C ARG A 306 -3.67 -42.74 -5.35
N GLU A 307 -4.10 -41.55 -5.73
CA GLU A 307 -5.23 -40.82 -5.14
C GLU A 307 -6.04 -40.13 -6.25
N THR A 308 -7.33 -39.91 -6.03
CA THR A 308 -8.15 -39.04 -6.90
C THR A 308 -8.02 -37.59 -6.43
N ILE A 309 -8.01 -36.64 -7.38
CA ILE A 309 -7.87 -35.22 -7.06
C ILE A 309 -9.08 -34.65 -6.27
N ASP A 310 -10.23 -35.32 -6.36
CA ASP A 310 -11.44 -35.00 -5.58
C ASP A 310 -11.40 -35.51 -4.13
N GLY A 311 -10.53 -36.48 -3.81
CA GLY A 311 -10.37 -37.04 -2.47
C GLY A 311 -9.85 -36.06 -1.41
N TYR A 312 -9.36 -34.90 -1.83
CA TYR A 312 -8.86 -33.82 -0.95
C TYR A 312 -9.96 -33.22 -0.06
N ILE A 313 -11.22 -33.21 -0.50
CA ILE A 313 -12.32 -32.50 0.19
C ILE A 313 -12.83 -33.26 1.44
N GLU A 314 -12.66 -34.59 1.50
CA GLU A 314 -13.13 -35.39 2.65
C GLU A 314 -12.10 -35.55 3.78
N SER A 315 -10.81 -35.37 3.50
CA SER A 315 -9.75 -35.42 4.52
C SER A 315 -9.38 -34.04 5.09
N SER A 316 -9.56 -32.97 4.31
CA SER A 316 -9.21 -31.60 4.72
C SER A 316 -10.12 -30.99 5.80
N VAL A 317 -11.21 -31.66 6.16
CA VAL A 317 -12.07 -31.26 7.30
C VAL A 317 -11.55 -31.81 8.63
N ILE A 318 -10.64 -32.80 8.63
CA ILE A 318 -10.16 -33.45 9.86
C ILE A 318 -8.64 -33.31 10.11
N THR A 319 -7.84 -32.85 9.13
CA THR A 319 -6.41 -32.57 9.38
C THR A 319 -6.00 -31.17 8.95
N SER A 320 -6.55 -30.15 9.63
CA SER A 320 -5.83 -28.88 9.75
C SER A 320 -5.14 -28.85 11.11
N GLN A 321 -3.84 -28.56 11.08
CA GLN A 321 -2.92 -28.48 12.21
C GLN A 321 -2.57 -29.84 12.82
N GLN A 322 -1.28 -30.19 12.77
CA GLN A 322 -0.68 -30.88 13.89
C GLN A 322 -0.76 -29.91 15.08
N PHE A 323 -1.93 -29.88 15.71
CA PHE A 323 -2.25 -29.08 16.87
C PHE A 323 -1.49 -29.72 18.02
N ASN A 324 -0.54 -28.99 18.60
CA ASN A 324 0.01 -29.36 19.88
C ASN A 324 -0.79 -28.61 20.96
N PRO A 325 -1.84 -29.23 21.55
CA PRO A 325 -2.77 -28.55 22.47
C PRO A 325 -2.06 -27.99 23.71
N GLU A 326 -0.90 -28.52 24.09
CA GLU A 326 -0.11 -28.04 25.22
C GLU A 326 0.55 -26.67 24.93
N ILE A 327 1.11 -26.47 23.73
CA ILE A 327 1.73 -25.20 23.32
C ILE A 327 0.66 -24.14 23.03
N PHE A 328 -0.48 -24.52 22.45
CA PHE A 328 -1.61 -23.61 22.22
C PHE A 328 -2.17 -23.07 23.54
N ASN A 329 -2.35 -23.92 24.55
CA ASN A 329 -2.80 -23.49 25.88
C ASN A 329 -1.74 -22.62 26.60
N ALA A 330 -0.45 -22.92 26.45
CA ALA A 330 0.62 -22.11 27.02
C ALA A 330 0.75 -20.72 26.35
N THR A 331 0.72 -20.67 25.01
CA THR A 331 0.77 -19.43 24.22
C THR A 331 -0.49 -18.60 24.45
N MET A 332 -1.66 -19.24 24.55
CA MET A 332 -2.87 -18.53 24.91
C MET A 332 -2.89 -18.04 26.35
N GLY A 333 -2.29 -18.78 27.28
CA GLY A 333 -2.05 -18.31 28.64
C GLY A 333 -1.19 -17.05 28.68
N ALA A 334 -0.11 -17.00 27.90
CA ALA A 334 0.77 -15.83 27.83
C ALA A 334 0.08 -14.59 27.20
N LEU A 335 -0.64 -14.77 26.09
CA LEU A 335 -1.41 -13.69 25.46
C LEU A 335 -2.55 -13.19 26.35
N TRP A 336 -3.22 -14.11 27.05
CA TRP A 336 -4.27 -13.77 28.03
C TRP A 336 -3.70 -12.98 29.21
N LEU A 337 -2.56 -13.39 29.78
CA LEU A 337 -1.88 -12.65 30.84
C LEU A 337 -1.51 -11.24 30.39
N ARG A 338 -1.02 -11.09 29.15
CA ARG A 338 -0.69 -9.77 28.58
C ARG A 338 -1.94 -8.92 28.37
N TYR A 339 -3.04 -9.51 27.93
CA TYR A 339 -4.33 -8.81 27.84
C TYR A 339 -4.81 -8.34 29.21
N GLN A 340 -4.70 -9.18 30.25
CA GLN A 340 -5.07 -8.82 31.63
C GLN A 340 -4.24 -7.66 32.21
N GLN A 341 -3.02 -7.43 31.69
CA GLN A 341 -2.16 -6.32 32.09
C GLN A 341 -2.54 -4.99 31.43
N LEU A 342 -3.29 -5.01 30.33
CA LEU A 342 -3.79 -3.79 29.70
C LEU A 342 -4.74 -3.05 30.64
N ASN A 343 -4.78 -1.72 30.52
CA ASN A 343 -5.75 -0.95 31.29
C ASN A 343 -7.21 -1.32 30.89
N PRO A 344 -8.21 -1.18 31.78
CA PRO A 344 -9.57 -1.65 31.52
C PRO A 344 -10.29 -0.97 30.34
N ASP A 345 -9.90 0.25 30.00
CA ASP A 345 -10.48 1.00 28.90
C ASP A 345 -9.91 0.53 27.55
N LEU A 346 -8.61 0.25 27.51
CA LEU A 346 -7.90 -0.35 26.37
C LEU A 346 -8.35 -1.80 26.12
N GLN A 347 -8.62 -2.56 27.18
CA GLN A 347 -9.22 -3.89 27.08
C GLN A 347 -10.58 -3.85 26.37
N ARG A 348 -11.42 -2.85 26.68
CA ARG A 348 -12.71 -2.62 26.02
C ARG A 348 -12.53 -2.21 24.55
N SER A 349 -11.63 -1.27 24.29
CA SER A 349 -11.29 -0.85 22.92
C SER A 349 -10.80 -2.01 22.05
N PHE A 350 -9.95 -2.88 22.59
CA PHE A 350 -9.45 -4.05 21.87
C PHE A 350 -10.52 -5.13 21.70
N LYS A 351 -11.34 -5.40 22.74
CA LYS A 351 -12.48 -6.32 22.67
C LYS A 351 -13.46 -5.92 21.56
N TYR A 352 -13.74 -4.63 21.42
CA TYR A 352 -14.61 -4.10 20.37
C TYR A 352 -14.13 -4.43 18.96
N CYS A 353 -12.82 -4.60 18.74
CA CYS A 353 -12.31 -4.96 17.42
C CYS A 353 -12.71 -6.38 16.95
N SER A 354 -13.29 -7.22 17.82
CA SER A 354 -13.83 -8.54 17.46
C SER A 354 -15.02 -8.49 16.49
N ILE A 355 -15.72 -7.35 16.38
CA ILE A 355 -16.82 -7.19 15.41
C ILE A 355 -16.31 -7.23 13.97
N PHE A 356 -15.03 -6.93 13.74
CA PHE A 356 -14.44 -6.99 12.41
C PHE A 356 -14.07 -8.42 12.04
N PRO A 357 -14.35 -8.86 10.79
CA PRO A 357 -13.93 -10.17 10.31
C PRO A 357 -12.43 -10.42 10.47
N LYS A 358 -12.03 -11.68 10.57
CA LYS A 358 -10.61 -12.07 10.55
C LYS A 358 -9.92 -11.49 9.31
N ARG A 359 -8.65 -11.09 9.47
CA ARG A 359 -7.83 -10.49 8.40
C ARG A 359 -8.37 -9.18 7.82
N SER A 360 -9.31 -8.51 8.49
CA SER A 360 -9.77 -7.17 8.10
C SER A 360 -8.62 -6.17 8.16
N LYS A 361 -8.46 -5.37 7.11
CA LYS A 361 -7.55 -4.22 7.09
C LYS A 361 -8.17 -3.08 7.91
N LEU A 362 -7.66 -2.87 9.11
CA LEU A 362 -8.13 -1.84 10.03
C LEU A 362 -7.30 -0.57 9.85
N ARG A 363 -7.95 0.53 9.47
CA ARG A 363 -7.30 1.84 9.46
C ARG A 363 -7.31 2.44 10.86
N ARG A 364 -6.18 3.03 11.26
CA ARG A 364 -5.97 3.60 12.59
C ARG A 364 -7.00 4.68 12.94
N ASP A 365 -7.18 5.63 12.03
CA ASP A 365 -8.11 6.76 12.18
C ASP A 365 -9.56 6.29 12.35
N VAL A 366 -9.98 5.26 11.62
CA VAL A 366 -11.30 4.65 11.74
C VAL A 366 -11.51 4.03 13.12
N LEU A 367 -10.53 3.26 13.62
CA LEU A 367 -10.63 2.64 14.95
C LEU A 367 -10.65 3.66 16.08
N VAL A 368 -9.74 4.65 16.04
CA VAL A 368 -9.68 5.74 17.03
C VAL A 368 -11.02 6.48 17.11
N ARG A 369 -11.59 6.85 15.96
CA ARG A 369 -12.90 7.50 15.87
C ARG A 369 -14.03 6.64 16.45
N LEU A 370 -14.03 5.33 16.19
CA LEU A 370 -15.03 4.42 16.74
C LEU A 370 -14.91 4.30 18.27
N TRP A 371 -13.70 4.21 18.81
CA TRP A 371 -13.48 4.16 20.26
C TRP A 371 -13.92 5.45 20.96
N ILE A 372 -13.68 6.61 20.34
CA ILE A 372 -14.16 7.91 20.83
C ILE A 372 -15.70 7.93 20.81
N ALA A 373 -16.33 7.56 19.69
CA ALA A 373 -17.79 7.56 19.57
C ALA A 373 -18.49 6.62 20.56
N GLN A 374 -17.88 5.46 20.85
CA GLN A 374 -18.35 4.52 21.88
C GLN A 374 -18.02 4.97 23.31
N GLY A 375 -17.22 6.02 23.49
CA GLY A 375 -16.84 6.53 24.81
C GLY A 375 -15.93 5.57 25.58
N PHE A 376 -15.13 4.76 24.88
CA PHE A 376 -14.13 3.92 25.53
C PHE A 376 -12.91 4.71 26.01
N ILE A 377 -12.71 5.90 25.44
CA ILE A 377 -11.61 6.78 25.79
C ILE A 377 -12.01 7.63 27.00
N LYS A 378 -11.27 7.49 28.10
CA LYS A 378 -11.41 8.33 29.29
C LYS A 378 -10.25 9.30 29.37
N THR A 379 -10.55 10.58 29.44
CA THR A 379 -9.55 11.64 29.58
C THR A 379 -9.67 12.30 30.94
N SER A 380 -8.55 12.76 31.49
CA SER A 380 -8.58 13.81 32.51
C SER A 380 -9.00 15.15 31.92
N ALA A 381 -9.25 16.17 32.75
CA ALA A 381 -9.66 17.50 32.29
C ALA A 381 -8.64 18.19 31.37
N THR A 382 -7.38 17.75 31.39
CA THR A 382 -6.26 18.34 30.63
C THR A 382 -5.86 17.54 29.40
N GLU A 383 -6.32 16.30 29.27
CA GLU A 383 -5.97 15.41 28.17
C GLU A 383 -6.99 15.48 27.04
N ASP A 384 -6.49 15.45 25.81
CA ASP A 384 -7.33 15.40 24.64
C ASP A 384 -7.61 13.94 24.23
N MET A 385 -8.86 13.65 23.84
CA MET A 385 -9.34 12.29 23.57
C MET A 385 -8.58 11.61 22.44
N GLU A 386 -8.27 12.37 21.39
CA GLU A 386 -7.56 11.86 20.22
C GLU A 386 -6.13 11.44 20.57
N ASP A 387 -5.47 12.14 21.49
CA ASP A 387 -4.11 11.78 21.94
C ASP A 387 -4.12 10.51 22.80
N VAL A 388 -5.10 10.40 23.71
CA VAL A 388 -5.26 9.20 24.56
C VAL A 388 -5.64 7.99 23.70
N ALA A 389 -6.54 8.17 22.74
CA ALA A 389 -6.95 7.11 21.81
C ALA A 389 -5.79 6.65 20.91
N GLU A 390 -4.96 7.59 20.44
CA GLU A 390 -3.75 7.27 19.68
C GLU A 390 -2.74 6.51 20.55
N SER A 391 -2.52 6.94 21.81
CA SER A 391 -1.67 6.22 22.76
C SER A 391 -2.14 4.78 22.98
N TYR A 392 -3.45 4.58 23.15
CA TYR A 392 -4.08 3.26 23.24
C TYR A 392 -3.79 2.42 22.00
N PHE A 393 -3.92 3.01 20.82
CA PHE A 393 -3.59 2.34 19.57
C PHE A 393 -2.12 1.91 19.52
N GLN A 394 -1.20 2.81 19.86
CA GLN A 394 0.24 2.56 19.87
C GLN A 394 0.64 1.50 20.90
N GLU A 395 -0.05 1.43 22.05
CA GLU A 395 0.16 0.40 23.06
C GLU A 395 -0.23 -1.00 22.53
N LEU A 396 -1.35 -1.10 21.80
CA LEU A 396 -1.76 -2.36 21.15
C LEU A 396 -0.75 -2.80 20.07
N VAL A 397 -0.24 -1.86 19.27
CA VAL A 397 0.82 -2.15 18.29
C VAL A 397 2.10 -2.61 19.00
N SER A 398 2.51 -1.91 20.06
CA SER A 398 3.71 -2.22 20.84
C SER A 398 3.61 -3.59 21.54
N CYS A 399 2.40 -3.99 21.93
CA CYS A 399 2.10 -5.32 22.46
C CYS A 399 1.95 -6.40 21.39
N SER A 400 2.13 -6.07 20.11
CA SER A 400 1.90 -6.96 18.97
C SER A 400 0.46 -7.49 18.88
N PHE A 401 -0.50 -6.76 19.47
CA PHE A 401 -1.92 -7.07 19.39
C PHE A 401 -2.52 -6.60 18.06
N LEU A 402 -1.94 -5.55 17.49
CA LEU A 402 -2.16 -5.09 16.13
C LEU A 402 -0.85 -5.19 15.36
N GLN A 403 -0.88 -5.80 14.18
CA GLN A 403 0.26 -5.89 13.27
C GLN A 403 0.10 -4.89 12.14
N GLN A 404 1.10 -4.02 11.99
CA GLN A 404 1.14 -3.05 10.89
C GLN A 404 1.41 -3.75 9.56
N GLY A 405 0.64 -3.39 8.55
CA GLY A 405 0.83 -3.72 7.14
C GLY A 405 0.70 -2.47 6.25
N GLY A 406 1.00 -2.61 4.97
CA GLY A 406 0.91 -1.52 3.98
C GLY A 406 2.19 -0.70 3.78
N GLU A 407 2.16 0.24 2.83
CA GLU A 407 3.29 1.13 2.48
C GLU A 407 3.29 2.41 3.34
N TRP A 408 4.24 3.31 3.08
CA TRP A 408 4.35 4.61 3.77
C TRP A 408 3.11 5.52 3.56
N TYR A 409 2.34 5.31 2.47
CA TYR A 409 1.17 6.12 2.13
C TYR A 409 -0.19 5.45 2.40
N ASP A 410 -0.24 4.13 2.64
CA ASP A 410 -1.49 3.40 2.93
C ASP A 410 -1.25 2.36 4.04
N THR A 411 -1.07 2.87 5.26
CA THR A 411 -0.82 2.04 6.45
C THR A 411 -2.12 1.48 7.01
N TRP A 412 -2.19 0.15 7.15
CA TRP A 412 -3.30 -0.56 7.78
C TRP A 412 -2.81 -1.53 8.84
N PHE A 413 -3.72 -2.04 9.66
CA PHE A 413 -3.42 -2.93 10.77
C PHE A 413 -4.30 -4.17 10.74
N THR A 414 -3.77 -5.32 11.13
CA THR A 414 -4.54 -6.57 11.29
C THR A 414 -4.40 -7.12 12.70
N ILE A 415 -5.42 -7.84 13.14
CA ILE A 415 -5.37 -8.62 14.38
C ILE A 415 -4.93 -10.04 14.01
N PRO A 416 -3.85 -10.57 14.62
CA PRO A 416 -3.41 -11.94 14.39
C PRO A 416 -4.52 -12.97 14.66
N ASP A 417 -4.64 -14.01 13.84
CA ASP A 417 -5.72 -15.00 13.93
C ASP A 417 -5.86 -15.65 15.32
N LEU A 418 -4.73 -15.89 16.02
CA LEU A 418 -4.69 -16.39 17.40
C LEU A 418 -5.34 -15.42 18.41
N LEU A 419 -5.08 -14.12 18.27
CA LEU A 419 -5.67 -13.07 19.10
C LEU A 419 -7.13 -12.83 18.76
N HIS A 420 -7.51 -12.99 17.49
CA HIS A 420 -8.89 -12.93 17.06
C HIS A 420 -9.72 -14.05 17.70
N ASN A 421 -9.20 -15.29 17.75
CA ASN A 421 -9.85 -16.39 18.48
C ASN A 421 -9.99 -16.10 19.99
N LEU A 422 -8.98 -15.48 20.61
CA LEU A 422 -9.07 -15.05 22.00
C LEU A 422 -10.18 -14.00 22.17
N LEU A 423 -10.23 -13.02 21.28
CA LEU A 423 -11.25 -11.97 21.26
C LEU A 423 -12.66 -12.55 21.11
N ASP A 424 -12.89 -13.47 20.18
CA ASP A 424 -14.19 -14.14 20.02
C ASP A 424 -14.65 -14.80 21.33
N LYS A 425 -13.73 -15.43 22.06
CA LYS A 425 -14.03 -16.06 23.37
C LYS A 425 -14.30 -15.03 24.48
N MET A 426 -13.58 -13.92 24.50
CA MET A 426 -13.71 -12.85 25.50
C MET A 426 -14.93 -11.94 25.24
N SER A 427 -15.28 -11.78 23.97
CA SER A 427 -16.41 -10.99 23.53
C SER A 427 -17.73 -11.60 23.99
N GLY A 428 -17.80 -12.92 24.00
CA GLY A 428 -19.03 -13.64 24.37
C GLY A 428 -20.14 -13.23 23.41
N THR A 429 -21.25 -12.76 23.96
CA THR A 429 -22.42 -12.26 23.22
C THR A 429 -22.39 -10.76 22.95
N ASP A 430 -21.45 -10.02 23.54
CA ASP A 430 -21.41 -8.54 23.54
C ASP A 430 -21.06 -7.95 22.16
N CYS A 431 -20.16 -8.62 21.42
CA CYS A 431 -19.76 -8.28 20.06
C CYS A 431 -20.10 -9.44 19.13
N PHE A 432 -20.78 -9.15 18.01
CA PHE A 432 -21.20 -10.16 17.06
C PHE A 432 -21.02 -9.66 15.62
N ARG A 433 -20.86 -10.60 14.68
CA ARG A 433 -20.74 -10.30 13.25
C ARG A 433 -21.63 -11.23 12.43
N ILE A 434 -22.25 -10.67 11.39
CA ILE A 434 -23.07 -11.40 10.41
C ILE A 434 -22.31 -11.40 9.09
N GLU A 435 -21.76 -12.56 8.76
CA GLU A 435 -21.03 -12.82 7.51
C GLU A 435 -22.04 -13.33 6.46
N ASN A 436 -22.72 -12.40 5.80
CA ASN A 436 -23.75 -12.67 4.79
C ASN A 436 -23.31 -12.30 3.36
N ALA A 437 -22.00 -12.28 3.08
CA ALA A 437 -21.51 -12.28 1.69
C ALA A 437 -22.17 -13.41 0.88
N ARG A 438 -22.77 -13.06 -0.27
CA ARG A 438 -23.64 -13.95 -1.07
C ARG A 438 -23.20 -15.41 -1.00
N SER A 439 -24.02 -16.24 -0.37
CA SER A 439 -23.94 -17.68 -0.59
C SER A 439 -24.14 -17.90 -2.10
N GLN A 440 -23.34 -18.76 -2.73
CA GLN A 440 -23.43 -19.08 -4.16
C GLN A 440 -24.83 -19.62 -4.59
N ARG A 441 -25.77 -19.78 -3.64
CA ARG A 441 -27.11 -20.34 -3.84
C ARG A 441 -28.25 -19.34 -3.60
N GLY A 442 -27.98 -18.09 -3.25
CA GLY A 442 -29.03 -17.08 -3.03
C GLY A 442 -29.89 -17.33 -1.77
N GLU A 443 -29.49 -18.25 -0.89
CA GLU A 443 -30.10 -18.40 0.42
C GLU A 443 -29.52 -17.34 1.36
N GLY A 444 -30.37 -16.48 1.93
CA GLY A 444 -29.99 -15.48 2.93
C GLY A 444 -29.41 -16.09 4.20
N TRP A 445 -28.80 -15.27 5.05
CA TRP A 445 -28.18 -15.73 6.30
C TRP A 445 -29.26 -16.25 7.28
N LYS A 446 -29.09 -17.49 7.77
CA LYS A 446 -30.08 -18.21 8.59
C LYS A 446 -29.71 -18.33 10.08
N GLY A 447 -28.64 -17.68 10.52
CA GLY A 447 -28.22 -17.75 11.92
C GLY A 447 -29.16 -17.00 12.88
N ASP A 448 -28.86 -17.10 14.18
CA ASP A 448 -29.51 -16.31 15.21
C ASP A 448 -28.55 -15.26 15.78
N VAL A 449 -29.11 -14.10 16.14
CA VAL A 449 -28.35 -13.00 16.75
C VAL A 449 -28.59 -13.01 18.27
N PRO A 450 -27.53 -12.98 19.10
CA PRO A 450 -27.68 -12.89 20.55
C PRO A 450 -28.52 -11.68 20.98
N GLN A 451 -29.46 -11.87 21.91
CA GLN A 451 -30.40 -10.80 22.32
C GLN A 451 -29.74 -9.67 23.13
N ASP A 452 -28.61 -9.98 23.76
CA ASP A 452 -27.82 -9.11 24.61
C ASP A 452 -26.65 -8.44 23.89
N VAL A 453 -26.52 -8.61 22.56
CA VAL A 453 -25.47 -8.00 21.77
C VAL A 453 -25.50 -6.47 21.86
N CYS A 454 -24.33 -5.87 22.12
CA CYS A 454 -24.14 -4.42 22.15
C CYS A 454 -23.53 -3.91 20.84
N HIS A 455 -22.67 -4.69 20.19
CA HIS A 455 -21.93 -4.26 19.01
C HIS A 455 -22.08 -5.28 17.88
N LEU A 456 -22.71 -4.84 16.78
CA LEU A 456 -23.02 -5.69 15.64
C LEU A 456 -22.44 -5.13 14.35
N LEU A 457 -21.71 -5.98 13.62
CA LEU A 457 -21.31 -5.73 12.24
C LEU A 457 -22.08 -6.67 11.31
N VAL A 458 -22.66 -6.12 10.25
CA VAL A 458 -23.32 -6.86 9.16
C VAL A 458 -22.48 -6.65 7.91
N GLU A 459 -22.02 -7.74 7.29
CA GLU A 459 -21.10 -7.65 6.16
C GLU A 459 -21.74 -7.00 4.93
N ASN A 460 -22.97 -7.40 4.59
CA ASN A 460 -23.74 -6.86 3.47
C ASN A 460 -25.14 -6.44 3.91
N TYR A 461 -25.63 -5.33 3.36
CA TYR A 461 -26.99 -4.86 3.61
C TYR A 461 -28.04 -5.89 3.21
N ASP A 462 -28.94 -6.20 4.14
CA ASP A 462 -30.10 -7.07 3.94
C ASP A 462 -31.28 -6.52 4.76
N GLY A 463 -32.22 -5.86 4.09
CA GLY A 463 -33.37 -5.22 4.73
C GLY A 463 -34.28 -6.22 5.46
N ALA A 464 -34.40 -7.46 4.98
CA ALA A 464 -35.23 -8.48 5.62
C ALA A 464 -34.57 -8.97 6.91
N LEU A 465 -33.28 -9.28 6.86
CA LEU A 465 -32.50 -9.67 8.03
C LEU A 465 -32.50 -8.58 9.12
N ILE A 466 -32.33 -7.32 8.73
CA ILE A 466 -32.40 -6.20 9.66
C ILE A 466 -33.78 -6.16 10.33
N THR A 467 -34.84 -6.23 9.54
CA THR A 467 -36.23 -6.12 10.03
C THR A 467 -36.59 -7.27 10.98
N GLU A 468 -36.20 -8.50 10.64
CA GLU A 468 -36.62 -9.71 11.37
C GLU A 468 -35.75 -10.01 12.58
N LYS A 469 -34.43 -9.78 12.50
CA LYS A 469 -33.46 -10.23 13.51
C LYS A 469 -32.83 -9.10 14.32
N ILE A 470 -32.67 -7.90 13.75
CA ILE A 470 -31.89 -6.81 14.38
C ILE A 470 -32.79 -5.81 15.12
N LEU A 471 -33.98 -5.48 14.59
CA LEU A 471 -34.87 -4.47 15.19
C LEU A 471 -35.41 -4.84 16.59
N GLY A 472 -35.25 -6.09 17.03
CA GLY A 472 -35.62 -6.56 18.38
C GLY A 472 -34.55 -6.34 19.46
N LEU A 473 -33.33 -5.96 19.08
CA LEU A 473 -32.18 -5.90 19.99
C LEU A 473 -32.20 -4.63 20.86
N LYS A 474 -32.49 -4.80 22.16
CA LYS A 474 -32.71 -3.66 23.09
C LYS A 474 -31.44 -2.97 23.58
N ASN A 475 -30.29 -3.63 23.47
CA ASN A 475 -29.02 -3.15 24.01
C ASN A 475 -28.01 -2.73 22.95
N LEU A 476 -28.42 -2.71 21.68
CA LEU A 476 -27.52 -2.42 20.58
C LEU A 476 -27.03 -0.96 20.63
N GLN A 477 -25.72 -0.80 20.75
CA GLN A 477 -24.99 0.48 20.79
C GLN A 477 -24.22 0.74 19.50
N THR A 478 -23.88 -0.30 18.74
CA THR A 478 -23.22 -0.17 17.43
C THR A 478 -23.93 -1.03 16.41
N LEU A 479 -24.29 -0.42 15.28
CA LEU A 479 -24.66 -1.12 14.06
C LEU A 479 -23.78 -0.62 12.91
N ILE A 480 -22.91 -1.48 12.41
CA ILE A 480 -22.08 -1.21 11.21
C ILE A 480 -22.55 -2.14 10.11
N ILE A 481 -23.03 -1.59 9.00
CA ILE A 481 -23.28 -2.31 7.76
C ILE A 481 -22.10 -2.01 6.85
N TYR A 482 -21.27 -3.02 6.61
CA TYR A 482 -19.94 -2.87 6.04
C TYR A 482 -19.96 -2.60 4.52
N VAL A 483 -20.95 -3.15 3.80
CA VAL A 483 -21.09 -2.98 2.35
C VAL A 483 -22.57 -2.99 1.95
N VAL A 484 -22.94 -2.21 0.93
CA VAL A 484 -24.18 -2.36 0.17
C VAL A 484 -23.80 -2.80 -1.24
N GLU A 485 -24.08 -4.05 -1.61
CA GLU A 485 -23.66 -4.53 -2.93
C GLU A 485 -24.30 -3.72 -4.07
N ARG A 486 -23.60 -3.63 -5.21
CA ARG A 486 -24.08 -2.92 -6.40
C ARG A 486 -25.49 -3.40 -6.80
N GLY A 487 -26.43 -2.47 -6.89
CA GLY A 487 -27.82 -2.72 -7.26
C GLY A 487 -28.74 -3.04 -6.08
N THR A 488 -28.21 -3.12 -4.85
CA THR A 488 -29.02 -3.27 -3.64
C THR A 488 -29.56 -1.91 -3.20
N THR A 489 -30.88 -1.77 -3.16
CA THR A 489 -31.52 -0.54 -2.69
C THR A 489 -31.58 -0.54 -1.17
N VAL A 490 -30.95 0.45 -0.53
CA VAL A 490 -31.15 0.72 0.91
C VAL A 490 -32.53 1.35 1.08
N GLU A 491 -33.47 0.64 1.69
CA GLU A 491 -34.82 1.18 1.83
C GLU A 491 -34.91 2.15 3.01
N GLU A 492 -35.36 3.38 2.75
CA GLU A 492 -35.53 4.42 3.77
C GLU A 492 -36.41 3.96 4.94
N LYS A 493 -37.44 3.14 4.67
CA LYS A 493 -38.32 2.53 5.69
C LYS A 493 -37.56 1.64 6.70
N VAL A 494 -36.48 0.99 6.27
CA VAL A 494 -35.68 0.11 7.14
C VAL A 494 -34.82 0.98 8.06
N ILE A 495 -34.21 2.03 7.51
CA ILE A 495 -33.44 3.00 8.29
C ILE A 495 -34.35 3.75 9.27
N ASP A 496 -35.54 4.16 8.85
CA ASP A 496 -36.56 4.77 9.73
C ASP A 496 -36.96 3.82 10.87
N SER A 497 -37.10 2.53 10.57
CA SER A 497 -37.40 1.51 11.59
C SER A 497 -36.25 1.29 12.58
N ILE A 498 -35.00 1.34 12.11
CA ILE A 498 -33.79 1.32 12.96
C ILE A 498 -33.85 2.50 13.94
N CYS A 499 -34.02 3.73 13.43
CA CYS A 499 -34.07 4.94 14.24
C CYS A 499 -35.21 4.93 15.26
N LYS A 500 -36.37 4.37 14.90
CA LYS A 500 -37.54 4.26 15.79
C LYS A 500 -37.45 3.20 16.88
N ARG A 501 -36.58 2.20 16.76
CA ARG A 501 -36.55 1.05 17.69
C ARG A 501 -35.25 0.92 18.48
N LEU A 502 -34.12 1.29 17.89
CA LEU A 502 -32.79 1.05 18.44
C LEU A 502 -32.25 2.29 19.17
N HIS A 503 -32.98 2.77 20.17
CA HIS A 503 -32.73 4.06 20.84
C HIS A 503 -31.38 4.19 21.57
N LYS A 504 -30.71 3.08 21.87
CA LYS A 504 -29.38 3.06 22.53
C LYS A 504 -28.21 3.14 21.55
N LEU A 505 -28.47 3.27 20.25
CA LEU A 505 -27.41 3.36 19.24
C LEU A 505 -26.55 4.61 19.47
N ARG A 506 -25.25 4.35 19.60
CA ARG A 506 -24.19 5.37 19.64
C ARG A 506 -23.45 5.48 18.30
N VAL A 507 -23.36 4.38 17.56
CA VAL A 507 -22.77 4.32 16.21
C VAL A 507 -23.78 3.69 15.26
N LEU A 508 -24.14 4.41 14.22
CA LEU A 508 -24.86 3.90 13.06
C LEU A 508 -24.03 4.21 11.82
N ALA A 509 -23.48 3.16 11.19
CA ALA A 509 -22.67 3.29 9.99
C ALA A 509 -23.18 2.37 8.89
N VAL A 510 -23.51 2.94 7.74
CA VAL A 510 -23.89 2.20 6.53
C VAL A 510 -22.93 2.58 5.42
N ALA A 511 -22.09 1.66 5.00
CA ALA A 511 -21.16 1.86 3.91
C ALA A 511 -21.76 1.32 2.63
N PHE A 512 -21.99 2.21 1.66
CA PHE A 512 -22.59 1.79 0.41
C PHE A 512 -21.57 0.98 -0.41
N SER A 513 -20.29 1.36 -0.50
CA SER A 513 -19.31 0.62 -1.34
C SER A 513 -18.04 0.19 -0.60
N ARG A 514 -17.38 -0.88 -1.07
CA ARG A 514 -15.94 -1.10 -0.85
C ARG A 514 -15.19 -0.30 -1.92
N GLU A 515 -14.16 0.42 -1.51
CA GLU A 515 -13.25 1.25 -2.31
C GLU A 515 -13.32 1.00 -3.85
N HIS A 516 -13.65 2.05 -4.62
CA HIS A 516 -13.57 2.15 -6.10
C HIS A 516 -14.63 1.47 -6.97
N LEU A 517 -15.77 1.00 -6.44
CA LEU A 517 -16.88 0.52 -7.27
C LEU A 517 -18.10 1.49 -7.22
N PRO A 518 -18.51 2.12 -8.34
CA PRO A 518 -19.67 3.01 -8.37
C PRO A 518 -20.97 2.25 -8.13
N ILE A 519 -21.87 2.85 -7.35
CA ILE A 519 -23.19 2.30 -7.04
C ILE A 519 -24.24 3.09 -7.80
N ILE A 520 -25.15 2.36 -8.46
CA ILE A 520 -26.07 2.91 -9.45
C ILE A 520 -27.39 3.35 -8.79
N GLN A 521 -27.71 2.91 -7.56
CA GLN A 521 -28.95 3.26 -6.86
C GLN A 521 -28.83 3.21 -5.31
N PRO A 522 -29.48 4.13 -4.57
CA PRO A 522 -30.18 5.31 -5.08
C PRO A 522 -29.20 6.45 -5.38
N ASN A 523 -29.50 7.32 -6.36
CA ASN A 523 -28.70 8.52 -6.62
C ASN A 523 -28.83 9.58 -5.52
N LYS A 524 -29.95 9.55 -4.77
CA LYS A 524 -30.20 10.39 -3.60
C LYS A 524 -30.74 9.52 -2.46
N PHE A 525 -30.24 9.72 -1.25
CA PHE A 525 -30.68 8.99 -0.07
C PHE A 525 -31.12 9.99 1.02
N LEU A 526 -32.39 9.91 1.44
CA LEU A 526 -32.95 10.76 2.48
C LEU A 526 -32.81 10.10 3.85
N VAL A 527 -32.08 10.74 4.76
CA VAL A 527 -32.03 10.30 6.16
C VAL A 527 -33.36 10.66 6.83
N PRO A 528 -34.04 9.71 7.50
CA PRO A 528 -35.37 9.93 8.04
C PRO A 528 -35.35 10.87 9.27
N GLU A 529 -36.40 11.67 9.43
CA GLU A 529 -36.61 12.57 10.59
C GLU A 529 -36.58 11.85 11.95
N SER A 530 -36.88 10.55 11.95
CA SER A 530 -36.80 9.70 13.15
C SER A 530 -35.39 9.50 13.67
N ILE A 531 -34.34 9.93 12.94
CA ILE A 531 -32.95 9.96 13.45
C ILE A 531 -32.85 10.73 14.77
N SER A 532 -33.70 11.73 14.96
CA SER A 532 -33.83 12.51 16.21
C SER A 532 -34.18 11.67 17.45
N HIS A 533 -34.69 10.44 17.27
CA HIS A 533 -34.96 9.52 18.37
C HIS A 533 -33.69 8.87 18.94
N LEU A 534 -32.57 8.89 18.22
CA LEU A 534 -31.29 8.29 18.63
C LEU A 534 -30.48 9.30 19.45
N LYS A 535 -30.96 9.68 20.64
CA LYS A 535 -30.39 10.78 21.46
C LYS A 535 -28.94 10.58 21.91
N ASP A 536 -28.50 9.32 21.96
CA ASP A 536 -27.14 8.92 22.37
C ASP A 536 -26.19 8.74 21.16
N LEU A 537 -26.65 9.07 19.94
CA LEU A 537 -25.87 8.89 18.73
C LEU A 537 -24.66 9.83 18.72
N CYS A 538 -23.47 9.24 18.64
CA CYS A 538 -22.19 9.96 18.57
C CYS A 538 -21.56 9.88 17.18
N HIS A 539 -21.86 8.85 16.40
CA HIS A 539 -21.31 8.64 15.06
C HIS A 539 -22.41 8.22 14.09
N LEU A 540 -22.59 9.03 13.06
CA LEU A 540 -23.46 8.75 11.94
C LEU A 540 -22.61 8.64 10.67
N ALA A 541 -22.70 7.52 9.97
CA ALA A 541 -22.03 7.33 8.69
C ALA A 541 -22.97 6.78 7.62
N PHE A 542 -22.96 7.42 6.46
CA PHE A 542 -23.56 6.95 5.22
C PHE A 542 -22.52 7.12 4.12
N ARG A 543 -21.57 6.18 4.03
CA ARG A 543 -20.40 6.33 3.14
C ARG A 543 -20.78 6.03 1.71
N THR A 544 -20.75 7.03 0.84
CA THR A 544 -21.17 6.89 -0.56
C THR A 544 -20.03 7.14 -1.54
N PHE A 545 -20.22 6.65 -2.77
CA PHE A 545 -19.42 7.00 -3.95
C PHE A 545 -20.46 7.43 -5.00
N GLU A 546 -20.54 8.72 -5.32
CA GLU A 546 -21.51 9.32 -6.27
C GLU A 546 -23.01 9.34 -5.87
N CYS A 547 -23.37 9.08 -4.61
CA CYS A 547 -24.75 9.24 -4.10
C CYS A 547 -24.87 10.48 -3.20
N THR A 548 -25.92 11.28 -3.42
CA THR A 548 -26.24 12.45 -2.58
C THR A 548 -26.97 12.05 -1.31
N VAL A 549 -26.34 12.23 -0.15
CA VAL A 549 -27.02 12.07 1.16
C VAL A 549 -27.69 13.39 1.55
N ILE A 550 -28.97 13.31 1.93
CA ILE A 550 -29.77 14.45 2.39
C ILE A 550 -30.08 14.25 3.88
N LEU A 551 -29.69 15.23 4.70
CA LEU A 551 -29.90 15.21 6.15
C LEU A 551 -31.14 16.02 6.57
N PRO A 552 -31.94 15.54 7.54
CA PRO A 552 -33.10 16.25 8.05
C PRO A 552 -32.70 17.37 9.01
N SER A 553 -33.52 18.43 9.08
CA SER A 553 -33.31 19.58 9.97
C SER A 553 -33.38 19.25 11.46
N THR A 554 -34.04 18.14 11.82
CA THR A 554 -34.13 17.68 13.22
C THR A 554 -32.80 17.18 13.77
N LEU A 555 -31.84 16.82 12.91
CA LEU A 555 -30.54 16.26 13.32
C LEU A 555 -29.76 17.23 14.22
N THR A 556 -29.65 18.50 13.85
CA THR A 556 -28.86 19.51 14.58
C THR A 556 -29.54 19.98 15.87
N ASN A 557 -30.86 19.92 15.92
CA ASN A 557 -31.66 20.41 17.05
C ASN A 557 -31.82 19.38 18.17
N THR A 558 -31.53 18.10 17.91
CA THR A 558 -31.79 17.02 18.86
C THR A 558 -30.56 16.18 19.22
N LEU A 559 -29.59 16.07 18.31
CA LEU A 559 -28.44 15.18 18.47
C LEU A 559 -27.16 15.92 18.89
N HIS A 560 -27.21 16.60 20.03
CA HIS A 560 -26.09 17.39 20.54
C HIS A 560 -24.84 16.56 20.94
N HIS A 561 -24.96 15.24 21.05
CA HIS A 561 -23.86 14.31 21.36
C HIS A 561 -23.11 13.82 20.12
N ILE A 562 -23.52 14.21 18.91
CA ILE A 562 -22.82 13.85 17.69
C ILE A 562 -21.39 14.38 17.75
N GLN A 563 -20.45 13.48 17.48
CA GLN A 563 -19.01 13.72 17.43
C GLN A 563 -18.44 13.48 16.03
N LEU A 564 -19.04 12.59 15.24
CA LEU A 564 -18.55 12.22 13.91
C LEU A 564 -19.70 12.11 12.90
N LEU A 565 -19.54 12.81 11.78
CA LEU A 565 -20.34 12.67 10.57
C LEU A 565 -19.43 12.16 9.44
N ASP A 566 -19.77 11.02 8.84
CA ASP A 566 -18.94 10.36 7.84
C ASP A 566 -19.74 9.97 6.58
N PHE A 567 -19.54 10.73 5.51
CA PHE A 567 -20.23 10.53 4.23
C PHE A 567 -19.29 10.03 3.12
N GLY A 568 -18.03 9.76 3.47
CA GLY A 568 -16.98 9.34 2.53
C GLY A 568 -16.31 10.51 1.79
N ASN A 569 -15.15 10.22 1.21
CA ASN A 569 -14.34 11.24 0.51
C ASN A 569 -14.96 11.60 -0.85
N HIS A 570 -15.47 10.64 -1.62
CA HIS A 570 -16.10 10.90 -2.92
C HIS A 570 -17.64 11.02 -2.84
N GLY A 571 -18.16 11.27 -1.64
CA GLY A 571 -19.59 11.50 -1.42
C GLY A 571 -19.96 12.94 -1.75
N HIS A 572 -21.06 13.14 -2.47
CA HIS A 572 -21.73 14.43 -2.50
C HIS A 572 -22.72 14.45 -1.34
N CYS A 573 -22.69 15.47 -0.49
CA CYS A 573 -23.69 15.65 0.56
C CYS A 573 -24.37 16.99 0.32
N GLU A 574 -25.69 16.98 0.16
CA GLU A 574 -26.50 18.20 0.11
C GLU A 574 -27.22 18.30 1.46
N ILE A 575 -26.81 19.25 2.30
CA ILE A 575 -27.59 19.57 3.51
C ILE A 575 -28.76 20.45 3.06
N TRP A 576 -29.99 19.99 3.26
CA TRP A 576 -31.19 20.79 3.00
C TRP A 576 -31.38 21.81 4.10
N GLU A 577 -31.39 23.10 3.75
CA GLU A 577 -32.09 24.16 4.48
C GLU A 577 -31.57 24.59 5.89
N PHE A 578 -30.43 24.10 6.40
CA PHE A 578 -29.92 24.53 7.73
C PHE A 578 -28.39 24.46 7.93
N THR A 579 -27.91 24.98 9.07
CA THR A 579 -26.49 25.09 9.46
C THR A 579 -26.11 24.09 10.56
N LEU A 580 -24.87 23.56 10.54
CA LEU A 580 -24.35 22.62 11.57
C LEU A 580 -24.01 23.29 12.91
N ASP A 581 -24.35 24.56 13.09
CA ASP A 581 -23.86 25.48 14.11
C ASP A 581 -24.25 25.10 15.56
N ASN A 582 -25.18 24.17 15.75
CA ASN A 582 -25.61 23.64 17.04
C ASN A 582 -24.84 22.39 17.51
N LEU A 583 -24.03 21.77 16.64
CA LEU A 583 -23.29 20.53 16.95
C LEU A 583 -21.92 20.81 17.58
N ILE A 584 -21.88 21.51 18.71
CA ILE A 584 -20.64 21.99 19.34
C ILE A 584 -19.65 20.89 19.75
N ASN A 585 -20.13 19.65 19.90
CA ASN A 585 -19.33 18.47 20.23
C ASN A 585 -18.77 17.74 19.00
N LEU A 586 -19.09 18.23 17.79
CA LEU A 586 -18.63 17.66 16.54
C LEU A 586 -17.11 17.80 16.43
N ARG A 587 -16.45 16.67 16.22
CA ARG A 587 -14.99 16.51 16.15
C ARG A 587 -14.53 16.26 14.73
N TYR A 588 -15.32 15.55 13.95
CA TYR A 588 -14.95 15.13 12.61
C TYR A 588 -16.14 15.23 11.65
N ILE A 589 -15.85 15.75 10.46
CA ILE A 589 -16.75 15.72 9.32
C ILE A 589 -15.94 15.19 8.15
N ILE A 590 -16.37 14.07 7.57
CA ILE A 590 -15.71 13.43 6.42
C ILE A 590 -16.65 13.57 5.24
N CYS A 591 -16.42 14.62 4.43
CA CYS A 591 -17.20 14.93 3.23
C CYS A 591 -16.46 15.98 2.38
N GLU A 592 -16.04 15.65 1.16
CA GLU A 592 -15.26 16.58 0.32
C GLU A 592 -16.04 17.84 -0.11
N ASN A 593 -17.36 17.75 -0.29
CA ASN A 593 -18.17 18.83 -0.89
C ASN A 593 -19.21 19.42 0.08
N LEU A 594 -18.83 19.64 1.34
CA LEU A 594 -19.76 20.22 2.33
C LEU A 594 -19.49 21.70 2.61
N GLU A 595 -20.42 22.56 2.21
CA GLU A 595 -20.42 23.95 2.65
C GLU A 595 -20.97 24.05 4.09
N CYS A 596 -20.18 24.63 4.99
CA CYS A 596 -20.54 24.76 6.39
C CYS A 596 -20.38 26.22 6.86
N PRO A 597 -21.40 27.08 6.69
CA PRO A 597 -21.35 28.43 7.24
C PRO A 597 -21.35 28.37 8.78
N ASN A 598 -20.76 29.38 9.41
CA ASN A 598 -20.62 29.52 10.87
C ASN A 598 -19.80 28.38 11.53
N ILE A 599 -18.83 27.82 10.80
CA ILE A 599 -17.97 26.73 11.31
C ILE A 599 -17.25 27.09 12.62
N GLY A 600 -17.05 28.37 12.93
CA GLY A 600 -16.39 28.81 14.17
C GLY A 600 -17.13 28.46 15.46
N ARG A 601 -18.40 28.03 15.39
CA ARG A 601 -19.09 27.47 16.56
C ARG A 601 -18.65 26.05 16.91
N LEU A 602 -18.03 25.33 15.97
CA LEU A 602 -17.59 23.95 16.11
C LEU A 602 -16.20 23.85 16.73
N ILE A 603 -16.02 24.41 17.93
CA ILE A 603 -14.71 24.53 18.59
C ILE A 603 -14.01 23.20 18.91
N SER A 604 -14.77 22.09 18.90
CA SER A 604 -14.25 20.74 19.14
C SER A 604 -13.66 20.07 17.89
N LEU A 605 -13.78 20.71 16.73
CA LEU A 605 -13.44 20.15 15.43
C LEU A 605 -11.93 19.92 15.30
N GLN A 606 -11.57 18.71 14.85
CA GLN A 606 -10.19 18.26 14.65
C GLN A 606 -9.75 18.40 13.19
N THR A 607 -10.69 18.31 12.24
CA THR A 607 -10.43 18.41 10.79
C THR A 607 -11.59 19.14 10.10
N LEU A 608 -11.28 19.92 9.05
CA LEU A 608 -12.32 20.53 8.21
C LEU A 608 -12.87 19.51 7.19
N PRO A 609 -14.16 19.61 6.79
CA PRO A 609 -14.79 18.68 5.85
C PRO A 609 -14.01 18.49 4.54
N SER A 610 -13.60 19.60 3.90
CA SER A 610 -12.96 19.63 2.59
C SER A 610 -11.44 19.88 2.65
N SER A 611 -10.85 19.91 3.85
CA SER A 611 -9.51 20.49 4.14
C SER A 611 -9.31 21.96 3.75
N ARG A 612 -10.15 22.52 2.87
CA ARG A 612 -10.20 23.90 2.38
C ARG A 612 -11.31 24.70 3.05
N PHE A 613 -10.96 25.81 3.66
CA PHE A 613 -11.86 26.86 4.14
C PHE A 613 -11.87 28.01 3.11
N THR A 614 -13.03 28.27 2.52
CA THR A 614 -13.20 29.34 1.52
C THR A 614 -13.79 30.59 2.17
N ILE A 615 -13.02 31.68 2.16
CA ILE A 615 -13.47 32.98 2.63
C ILE A 615 -14.35 33.62 1.56
N ARG A 616 -15.55 34.07 1.96
CA ARG A 616 -16.50 34.77 1.09
C ARG A 616 -16.99 36.04 1.77
N ASN A 617 -17.48 37.01 1.00
CA ASN A 617 -18.17 38.20 1.51
C ASN A 617 -19.62 37.88 1.93
N GLU A 618 -19.80 36.76 2.65
CA GLU A 618 -21.08 36.22 3.10
C GLU A 618 -21.00 35.90 4.59
N LYS A 619 -22.10 36.14 5.32
CA LYS A 619 -22.15 35.86 6.76
C LYS A 619 -21.97 34.37 7.01
N GLY A 620 -21.03 34.02 7.89
CA GLY A 620 -20.69 32.64 8.24
C GLY A 620 -19.47 32.09 7.50
N TYR A 621 -18.91 32.82 6.53
CA TYR A 621 -17.70 32.44 5.78
C TYR A 621 -16.54 33.40 6.03
N GLU A 622 -16.67 34.29 7.01
CA GLU A 622 -15.61 35.26 7.31
C GLU A 622 -14.41 34.56 7.96
N ILE A 623 -13.22 35.12 7.81
CA ILE A 623 -11.98 34.56 8.36
C ILE A 623 -12.02 34.31 9.89
N LYS A 624 -12.77 35.13 10.63
CA LYS A 624 -13.00 35.01 12.08
C LYS A 624 -13.61 33.68 12.52
N GLN A 625 -14.22 32.94 11.60
CA GLN A 625 -14.73 31.60 11.89
C GLN A 625 -13.61 30.64 12.29
N LEU A 626 -12.34 30.92 11.96
CA LEU A 626 -11.20 30.11 12.38
C LEU A 626 -10.70 30.43 13.81
N ARG A 627 -11.16 31.53 14.44
CA ARG A 627 -10.59 32.10 15.67
C ARG A 627 -10.44 31.09 16.80
N ASP A 628 -11.50 30.36 17.06
CA ASP A 628 -11.65 29.48 18.23
C ASP A 628 -11.42 28.00 17.88
N LEU A 629 -11.12 27.68 16.61
CA LEU A 629 -10.87 26.33 16.09
C LEU A 629 -9.42 25.88 16.39
N ASN A 630 -9.02 25.92 17.65
CA ASN A 630 -7.64 25.65 18.06
C ASN A 630 -7.30 24.15 18.13
N LYS A 631 -8.30 23.28 18.04
CA LYS A 631 -8.11 21.82 18.03
C LYS A 631 -7.82 21.23 16.66
N LEU A 632 -7.83 22.04 15.60
CA LEU A 632 -7.55 21.58 14.24
C LEU A 632 -6.15 20.95 14.16
N ARG A 633 -6.07 19.80 13.50
CA ARG A 633 -4.86 19.00 13.35
C ARG A 633 -4.55 18.74 11.88
N SER A 634 -3.32 18.30 11.65
CA SER A 634 -2.84 17.84 10.34
C SER A 634 -2.74 18.96 9.31
N SER A 635 -3.82 19.32 8.61
CA SER A 635 -3.79 20.25 7.49
C SER A 635 -4.92 21.28 7.54
N LEU A 636 -4.62 22.51 7.10
CA LEU A 636 -5.57 23.59 6.90
C LEU A 636 -5.25 24.32 5.60
N GLU A 637 -6.19 24.37 4.67
CA GLU A 637 -6.12 25.21 3.47
C GLU A 637 -7.10 26.37 3.60
N ILE A 638 -6.64 27.59 3.34
CA ILE A 638 -7.44 28.81 3.36
C ILE A 638 -7.40 29.40 1.97
N TYR A 639 -8.55 29.47 1.33
CA TYR A 639 -8.76 30.04 0.00
C TYR A 639 -9.59 31.31 0.10
N GLY A 640 -9.40 32.25 -0.82
CA GLY A 640 -10.20 33.47 -0.92
C GLY A 640 -9.66 34.63 -0.06
N LEU A 641 -8.34 34.65 0.19
CA LEU A 641 -7.69 35.67 1.03
C LEU A 641 -7.86 37.11 0.52
N GLU A 642 -8.16 37.30 -0.76
CA GLU A 642 -8.52 38.59 -1.38
C GLU A 642 -9.78 39.24 -0.75
N ASN A 643 -10.60 38.45 -0.05
CA ASN A 643 -11.79 38.92 0.64
C ASN A 643 -11.49 39.52 2.03
N VAL A 644 -10.29 39.32 2.59
CA VAL A 644 -9.88 39.90 3.87
C VAL A 644 -9.41 41.34 3.66
N LYS A 645 -9.95 42.29 4.43
CA LYS A 645 -9.80 43.73 4.14
C LYS A 645 -8.81 44.46 5.04
N SER A 646 -8.35 43.85 6.13
CA SER A 646 -7.35 44.47 7.01
C SER A 646 -6.51 43.45 7.78
N LYS A 647 -5.42 43.94 8.39
CA LYS A 647 -4.60 43.14 9.32
C LYS A 647 -5.41 42.63 10.52
N GLU A 648 -6.32 43.44 11.04
CA GLU A 648 -7.15 43.10 12.21
C GLU A 648 -8.03 41.89 11.91
N GLU A 649 -8.71 41.88 10.75
CA GLU A 649 -9.51 40.73 10.30
C GLU A 649 -8.65 39.47 10.16
N ALA A 650 -7.45 39.60 9.59
CA ALA A 650 -6.53 38.48 9.44
C ALA A 650 -6.08 37.89 10.79
N VAL A 651 -5.83 38.75 11.79
CA VAL A 651 -5.45 38.32 13.15
C VAL A 651 -6.59 37.55 13.83
N GLU A 652 -7.85 37.82 13.50
CA GLU A 652 -8.98 37.04 14.03
C GLU A 652 -8.94 35.56 13.64
N ALA A 653 -8.23 35.18 12.56
CA ALA A 653 -8.00 33.77 12.25
C ALA A 653 -7.28 33.04 13.37
N ASN A 654 -6.44 33.75 14.15
CA ASN A 654 -5.64 33.23 15.25
C ASN A 654 -4.87 31.95 14.88
N LEU A 655 -4.13 31.99 13.77
CA LEU A 655 -3.39 30.82 13.27
C LEU A 655 -2.27 30.38 14.22
N ALA A 656 -1.64 31.33 14.92
CA ALA A 656 -0.58 31.05 15.87
C ALA A 656 -1.01 30.16 17.05
N ALA A 657 -2.30 30.17 17.42
CA ALA A 657 -2.84 29.32 18.49
C ALA A 657 -3.14 27.88 18.05
N LYS A 658 -3.06 27.56 16.75
CA LYS A 658 -3.33 26.23 16.19
C LYS A 658 -2.06 25.37 16.21
N ASP A 659 -1.59 25.07 17.41
CA ASP A 659 -0.32 24.40 17.69
C ASP A 659 -0.21 22.95 17.15
N ARG A 660 -1.35 22.31 16.87
CA ARG A 660 -1.43 20.95 16.32
C ARG A 660 -1.46 20.87 14.79
N LEU A 661 -1.46 22.00 14.08
CA LEU A 661 -1.37 22.01 12.63
C LEU A 661 0.04 21.68 12.15
N LYS A 662 0.13 20.80 11.14
CA LYS A 662 1.38 20.39 10.50
C LYS A 662 1.56 20.99 9.12
N GLN A 663 0.47 21.18 8.39
CA GLN A 663 0.44 21.74 7.05
C GLN A 663 -0.54 22.92 6.97
N LEU A 664 -0.11 24.01 6.34
CA LEU A 664 -0.93 25.20 6.09
C LEU A 664 -0.79 25.63 4.64
N LYS A 665 -1.92 25.85 3.96
CA LYS A 665 -1.96 26.42 2.63
C LYS A 665 -2.74 27.74 2.64
N LEU A 666 -2.15 28.80 2.13
CA LEU A 666 -2.74 30.14 2.01
C LEU A 666 -2.85 30.48 0.51
N GLU A 667 -4.07 30.69 0.03
CA GLU A 667 -4.34 30.89 -1.39
C GLU A 667 -5.19 32.14 -1.66
N TRP A 668 -4.69 32.98 -2.56
CA TRP A 668 -5.40 34.12 -3.13
C TRP A 668 -6.00 33.73 -4.48
N GLY A 669 -7.29 34.00 -4.66
CA GLY A 669 -7.98 33.87 -5.94
C GLY A 669 -7.58 34.95 -6.96
N ASP A 670 -7.95 34.72 -8.21
CA ASP A 670 -7.69 35.62 -9.35
C ASP A 670 -8.99 36.20 -9.93
N ASP A 671 -9.99 36.45 -9.07
CA ASP A 671 -11.35 36.84 -9.46
C ASP A 671 -11.50 38.29 -9.95
N GLY A 672 -10.38 39.03 -10.07
CA GLY A 672 -10.37 40.43 -10.50
C GLY A 672 -10.81 41.44 -9.44
N THR A 673 -11.12 41.01 -8.21
CA THR A 673 -11.58 41.89 -7.10
C THR A 673 -10.51 42.14 -6.02
N ARG A 674 -9.24 41.83 -6.33
CA ARG A 674 -8.10 41.94 -5.40
C ARG A 674 -8.00 43.31 -4.73
N CYS A 675 -7.62 43.27 -3.44
CA CYS A 675 -7.31 44.46 -2.65
C CYS A 675 -5.99 45.11 -3.10
N SER A 676 -5.67 46.29 -2.56
CA SER A 676 -4.39 46.93 -2.87
C SER A 676 -3.21 46.09 -2.34
N SER A 677 -2.03 46.28 -2.95
CA SER A 677 -0.78 45.62 -2.53
C SER A 677 -0.46 45.83 -1.04
N GLU A 678 -0.80 47.00 -0.50
CA GLU A 678 -0.60 47.32 0.92
C GLU A 678 -1.50 46.48 1.83
N VAL A 679 -2.77 46.30 1.45
CA VAL A 679 -3.73 45.49 2.21
C VAL A 679 -3.35 44.02 2.18
N GLU A 680 -2.93 43.48 1.03
CA GLU A 680 -2.45 42.10 0.94
C GLU A 680 -1.26 41.84 1.88
N ALA A 681 -0.31 42.79 1.95
CA ALA A 681 0.81 42.68 2.89
C ALA A 681 0.38 42.72 4.36
N GLU A 682 -0.57 43.59 4.69
CA GLU A 682 -1.13 43.69 6.04
C GLU A 682 -1.87 42.42 6.46
N VAL A 683 -2.66 41.84 5.56
CA VAL A 683 -3.35 40.56 5.77
C VAL A 683 -2.33 39.44 5.98
N HIS A 684 -1.32 39.35 5.13
CA HIS A 684 -0.29 38.31 5.23
C HIS A 684 0.57 38.45 6.50
N GLU A 685 0.80 39.68 6.96
CA GLU A 685 1.42 39.98 8.26
C GLU A 685 0.55 39.50 9.44
N GLY A 686 -0.78 39.64 9.34
CA GLY A 686 -1.73 39.16 10.35
C GLY A 686 -1.86 37.62 10.42
N LEU A 687 -1.61 36.93 9.32
CA LEU A 687 -1.71 35.46 9.17
C LEU A 687 -0.44 34.72 9.65
N CYS A 688 0.08 35.07 10.83
CA CYS A 688 1.29 34.45 11.38
C CYS A 688 1.07 32.93 11.62
N PRO A 689 1.83 32.03 10.96
CA PRO A 689 1.64 30.58 11.11
C PRO A 689 2.08 30.06 12.49
N PRO A 690 1.57 28.88 12.92
CA PRO A 690 1.94 28.28 14.20
C PRO A 690 3.40 27.83 14.23
N VAL A 691 4.01 27.85 15.43
CA VAL A 691 5.44 27.55 15.61
C VAL A 691 5.81 26.11 15.22
N GLY A 692 4.90 25.16 15.47
CA GLY A 692 5.07 23.74 15.20
C GLY A 692 4.80 23.30 13.75
N LEU A 693 4.51 24.24 12.84
CA LEU A 693 4.18 23.94 11.45
C LEU A 693 5.38 23.33 10.71
N GLU A 694 5.11 22.31 9.91
CA GLU A 694 6.12 21.55 9.15
C GLU A 694 6.06 21.86 7.64
N GLU A 695 4.89 22.16 7.09
CA GLU A 695 4.71 22.53 5.68
C GLU A 695 3.87 23.79 5.50
N LEU A 696 4.33 24.69 4.63
CA LEU A 696 3.67 25.94 4.30
C LEU A 696 3.61 26.11 2.77
N ILE A 697 2.42 26.35 2.25
CA ILE A 697 2.17 26.62 0.84
C ILE A 697 1.52 28.00 0.73
N ILE A 698 2.08 28.88 -0.08
CA ILE A 698 1.54 30.23 -0.32
C ILE A 698 1.38 30.43 -1.83
N SER A 699 0.16 30.67 -2.27
CA SER A 699 -0.20 30.77 -3.68
C SER A 699 -0.91 32.08 -4.01
N GLY A 700 -0.47 32.76 -5.07
CA GLY A 700 -1.16 33.93 -5.63
C GLY A 700 -0.92 35.27 -4.90
N TYR A 701 0.09 35.35 -4.04
CA TYR A 701 0.44 36.58 -3.31
C TYR A 701 1.05 37.65 -4.23
N GLN A 702 0.53 38.89 -4.20
CA GLN A 702 0.90 39.94 -5.17
C GLN A 702 1.48 41.20 -4.55
N SER A 703 1.80 41.21 -3.25
CA SER A 703 2.43 42.36 -2.61
C SER A 703 3.96 42.34 -2.70
N SER A 704 4.57 43.53 -2.69
CA SER A 704 6.03 43.71 -2.67
C SER A 704 6.63 43.65 -1.26
N ARG A 705 5.79 43.72 -0.21
CA ARG A 705 6.23 43.65 1.19
C ARG A 705 6.13 42.21 1.69
N ASN A 706 7.20 41.70 2.28
CA ASN A 706 7.23 40.40 2.96
C ASN A 706 6.87 40.55 4.44
N PRO A 707 6.18 39.58 5.05
CA PRO A 707 5.82 39.66 6.45
C PRO A 707 7.01 39.43 7.37
N ASP A 708 7.02 40.09 8.54
CA ASP A 708 8.14 40.10 9.48
C ASP A 708 8.43 38.71 10.07
N TRP A 709 7.41 37.85 10.18
CA TRP A 709 7.57 36.46 10.62
C TRP A 709 8.29 35.56 9.59
N MET A 710 8.28 35.91 8.30
CA MET A 710 8.96 35.14 7.25
C MET A 710 10.45 35.49 7.17
N VAL A 711 10.77 36.78 7.36
CA VAL A 711 12.15 37.31 7.29
C VAL A 711 12.86 37.36 8.65
N GLY A 712 12.34 36.65 9.65
CA GLY A 712 12.99 36.52 10.97
C GLY A 712 13.01 37.78 11.83
N LYS A 713 12.21 38.80 11.48
CA LYS A 713 12.13 40.09 12.20
C LYS A 713 11.14 40.07 13.37
N GLN A 714 10.23 39.09 13.42
CA GLN A 714 9.24 38.93 14.48
C GLN A 714 9.58 37.73 15.40
N LYS A 715 9.30 37.87 16.71
CA LYS A 715 9.27 36.73 17.63
C LYS A 715 7.98 35.94 17.42
N GLY A 716 8.10 34.71 16.94
CA GLY A 716 6.96 33.84 16.59
C GLY A 716 7.22 33.13 15.26
N GLY A 717 6.19 32.57 14.63
CA GLY A 717 6.27 31.99 13.28
C GLY A 717 6.81 30.55 13.21
N PRO A 718 6.75 29.93 12.02
CA PRO A 718 6.95 28.49 11.82
C PRO A 718 8.44 28.12 11.81
N LYS A 719 9.03 28.01 13.00
CA LYS A 719 10.47 27.68 13.15
C LYS A 719 10.83 26.25 12.75
N ASN A 720 9.88 25.33 12.88
CA ASN A 720 10.05 23.91 12.56
C ASN A 720 9.74 23.58 11.09
N LEU A 721 9.61 24.60 10.24
CA LEU A 721 9.20 24.43 8.85
C LEU A 721 10.23 23.59 8.07
N GLN A 722 9.76 22.51 7.47
CA GLN A 722 10.56 21.57 6.66
C GLN A 722 10.29 21.76 5.17
N LYS A 723 9.09 22.17 4.77
CA LYS A 723 8.71 22.40 3.37
C LYS A 723 8.06 23.77 3.18
N LEU A 724 8.57 24.52 2.21
CA LEU A 724 8.01 25.80 1.79
C LEU A 724 7.75 25.77 0.28
N VAL A 725 6.52 26.07 -0.11
CA VAL A 725 6.10 26.19 -1.52
C VAL A 725 5.56 27.59 -1.74
N LEU A 726 6.14 28.32 -2.68
CA LEU A 726 5.73 29.67 -3.05
C LEU A 726 5.33 29.65 -4.53
N PHE A 727 4.07 29.95 -4.82
CA PHE A 727 3.51 29.80 -6.17
C PHE A 727 2.83 31.08 -6.67
N GLY A 728 3.10 31.49 -7.91
CA GLY A 728 2.39 32.58 -8.58
C GLY A 728 2.62 33.97 -7.98
N TRP A 729 3.80 34.22 -7.41
CA TRP A 729 4.14 35.54 -6.85
C TRP A 729 4.43 36.54 -7.97
N SER A 730 3.60 37.58 -8.11
CA SER A 730 3.54 38.41 -9.31
C SER A 730 4.39 39.69 -9.27
N GLN A 731 4.98 40.05 -8.14
CA GLN A 731 5.81 41.25 -8.04
C GLN A 731 7.27 40.98 -8.44
N PRO A 732 7.85 41.78 -9.37
CA PRO A 732 9.28 41.73 -9.69
C PRO A 732 10.15 42.13 -8.50
N GLY A 733 11.38 41.62 -8.44
CA GLY A 733 12.32 41.89 -7.35
C GLY A 733 13.07 40.66 -6.85
N SER A 734 13.61 40.75 -5.63
CA SER A 734 14.30 39.62 -4.98
C SER A 734 13.34 38.78 -4.15
N CYS A 735 13.54 37.46 -4.18
CA CYS A 735 12.87 36.53 -3.28
C CYS A 735 13.22 36.88 -1.81
N PRO A 736 12.26 36.79 -0.86
CA PRO A 736 12.49 37.09 0.56
C PRO A 736 13.66 36.30 1.14
N GLU A 737 14.41 36.93 2.05
CA GLU A 737 15.38 36.23 2.88
C GLU A 737 14.67 35.26 3.82
N LEU A 738 15.08 33.99 3.79
CA LEU A 738 14.44 32.90 4.54
C LEU A 738 15.15 32.60 5.87
N GLU A 739 15.69 33.62 6.55
CA GLU A 739 16.54 33.45 7.74
C GLU A 739 15.83 32.73 8.90
N ALA A 740 14.50 32.84 8.96
CA ALA A 740 13.69 32.20 9.99
C ALA A 740 13.62 30.67 9.88
N PHE A 741 13.91 30.08 8.71
CA PHE A 741 13.60 28.69 8.38
C PHE A 741 14.84 27.79 8.34
N VAL A 742 15.58 27.73 9.44
CA VAL A 742 16.83 26.96 9.54
C VAL A 742 16.67 25.44 9.36
N HIS A 743 15.45 24.92 9.57
CA HIS A 743 15.10 23.50 9.42
C HIS A 743 14.53 23.14 8.04
N LEU A 744 14.46 24.11 7.12
CA LEU A 744 13.89 23.92 5.80
C LEU A 744 14.68 22.87 5.00
N ARG A 745 13.97 21.85 4.51
CA ARG A 745 14.49 20.74 3.71
C ARG A 745 14.10 20.84 2.25
N VAL A 746 12.90 21.37 1.97
CA VAL A 746 12.35 21.48 0.62
C VAL A 746 11.90 22.91 0.37
N LEU A 747 12.40 23.52 -0.70
CA LEU A 747 11.97 24.82 -1.20
C LEU A 747 11.51 24.68 -2.65
N TRP A 748 10.24 25.00 -2.92
CA TRP A 748 9.69 25.01 -4.27
C TRP A 748 9.18 26.40 -4.62
N LEU A 749 9.69 26.95 -5.71
CA LEU A 749 9.30 28.22 -6.29
C LEU A 749 8.63 27.98 -7.64
N GLY A 750 7.33 28.24 -7.76
CA GLY A 750 6.55 28.02 -8.97
C GLY A 750 5.99 29.32 -9.54
N HIS A 751 6.22 29.60 -10.83
CA HIS A 751 5.65 30.75 -11.54
C HIS A 751 5.84 32.11 -10.85
N CYS A 752 6.91 32.28 -10.08
CA CYS A 752 7.25 33.55 -9.43
C CYS A 752 7.94 34.50 -10.42
N ARG A 753 7.66 35.80 -10.31
CA ARG A 753 8.26 36.86 -11.16
C ARG A 753 9.55 37.47 -10.60
N TRP A 754 10.17 36.82 -9.61
CA TRP A 754 11.43 37.28 -9.04
C TRP A 754 12.61 37.17 -10.00
N ASP A 755 13.54 38.10 -9.88
CA ASP A 755 14.77 38.18 -10.68
C ASP A 755 15.89 37.34 -10.05
N THR A 756 15.82 37.11 -8.74
CA THR A 756 16.85 36.42 -7.94
C THR A 756 16.24 35.54 -6.85
N LEU A 757 16.93 34.43 -6.54
CA LEU A 757 16.65 33.57 -5.38
C LEU A 757 17.09 34.25 -4.06
N PRO A 758 16.68 33.73 -2.88
CA PRO A 758 17.05 34.30 -1.59
C PRO A 758 18.57 34.44 -1.44
N GLY A 759 19.05 35.63 -1.09
CA GLY A 759 20.49 35.91 -0.96
C GLY A 759 21.17 35.10 0.15
N ASN A 760 20.40 34.70 1.16
CA ASN A 760 20.84 33.93 2.32
C ASN A 760 20.65 32.40 2.16
N ILE A 761 20.30 31.91 0.96
CA ILE A 761 20.02 30.48 0.74
C ILE A 761 21.21 29.57 1.08
N GLU A 762 22.45 30.07 0.95
CA GLU A 762 23.67 29.36 1.36
C GLU A 762 23.67 28.99 2.86
N HIS A 763 23.00 29.79 3.70
CA HIS A 763 22.92 29.57 5.14
C HIS A 763 21.86 28.53 5.53
N LEU A 764 21.00 28.09 4.60
CA LEU A 764 19.99 27.05 4.82
C LEU A 764 20.63 25.65 4.79
N THR A 765 21.43 25.34 5.80
CA THR A 765 22.24 24.11 5.89
C THR A 765 21.44 22.81 5.96
N SER A 766 20.13 22.87 6.21
CA SER A 766 19.22 21.72 6.19
C SER A 766 18.59 21.46 4.82
N LEU A 767 18.75 22.39 3.85
CA LEU A 767 18.05 22.35 2.57
C LEU A 767 18.58 21.21 1.70
N LYS A 768 17.70 20.29 1.32
CA LYS A 768 17.97 19.09 0.52
C LYS A 768 17.42 19.20 -0.89
N GLU A 769 16.26 19.81 -1.07
CA GLU A 769 15.59 19.94 -2.37
C GLU A 769 15.29 21.40 -2.69
N LEU A 770 15.68 21.83 -3.89
CA LEU A 770 15.33 23.12 -4.46
C LEU A 770 14.71 22.91 -5.84
N GLU A 771 13.47 23.35 -6.00
CA GLU A 771 12.71 23.26 -7.24
C GLU A 771 12.29 24.64 -7.72
N ILE A 772 12.60 24.94 -8.98
CA ILE A 772 12.30 26.21 -9.64
C ILE A 772 11.52 25.88 -10.90
N GLU A 773 10.23 26.20 -10.89
CA GLU A 773 9.32 25.89 -11.97
C GLU A 773 8.70 27.17 -12.52
N GLY A 774 8.68 27.37 -13.84
CA GLY A 774 7.95 28.47 -14.47
C GLY A 774 8.43 29.89 -14.09
N CYS A 775 9.57 30.04 -13.40
CA CYS A 775 10.11 31.33 -12.96
C CYS A 775 10.92 31.98 -14.10
N LEU A 776 10.25 32.75 -14.97
CA LEU A 776 10.83 33.23 -16.22
C LEU A 776 11.84 34.37 -16.09
N ASN A 777 11.90 35.07 -14.94
CA ASN A 777 12.76 36.24 -14.74
C ASN A 777 14.13 35.90 -14.14
N ILE A 778 14.27 34.73 -13.52
CA ILE A 778 15.53 34.30 -12.93
C ILE A 778 16.57 34.12 -14.05
N ARG A 779 17.76 34.71 -13.85
CA ARG A 779 18.90 34.63 -14.80
C ARG A 779 20.16 34.06 -14.15
N SER A 780 20.29 34.16 -12.83
CA SER A 780 21.47 33.70 -12.11
C SER A 780 21.11 33.06 -10.77
N LEU A 781 21.92 32.07 -10.37
CA LEU A 781 21.82 31.43 -9.07
C LEU A 781 22.74 32.15 -8.06
N PRO A 782 22.36 32.30 -6.78
CA PRO A 782 23.29 32.64 -5.71
C PRO A 782 24.16 31.41 -5.35
N THR A 783 25.05 31.55 -4.38
CA THR A 783 25.72 30.37 -3.80
C THR A 783 24.67 29.50 -3.11
N LEU A 784 24.64 28.21 -3.44
CA LEU A 784 23.69 27.25 -2.88
C LEU A 784 24.34 26.43 -1.75
N PRO A 785 23.55 25.98 -0.76
CA PRO A 785 24.08 25.22 0.37
C PRO A 785 24.64 23.88 -0.08
N ARG A 786 25.67 23.38 0.62
CA ARG A 786 26.31 22.08 0.31
C ARG A 786 25.44 20.87 0.64
N SER A 787 24.40 21.05 1.45
CA SER A 787 23.43 20.03 1.83
C SER A 787 22.48 19.64 0.69
N LEU A 788 22.45 20.40 -0.41
CA LEU A 788 21.50 20.21 -1.50
C LEU A 788 21.73 18.86 -2.20
N GLU A 789 20.70 18.01 -2.18
CA GLU A 789 20.65 16.65 -2.74
C GLU A 789 19.98 16.64 -4.12
N LYS A 790 18.95 17.47 -4.30
CA LYS A 790 18.17 17.58 -5.54
C LYS A 790 17.98 19.04 -5.96
N PHE A 791 18.18 19.30 -7.25
CA PHE A 791 17.97 20.60 -7.87
C PHE A 791 17.17 20.42 -9.16
N CYS A 792 15.98 21.02 -9.23
CA CYS A 792 15.10 20.93 -10.38
C CYS A 792 14.86 22.32 -10.97
N VAL A 793 14.99 22.45 -12.29
CA VAL A 793 14.57 23.63 -13.06
C VAL A 793 13.66 23.17 -14.18
N ALA A 794 12.40 23.58 -14.15
CA ALA A 794 11.41 23.19 -15.14
C ALA A 794 10.67 24.41 -15.71
N TYR A 795 10.44 24.44 -17.03
CA TYR A 795 9.67 25.48 -17.70
C TYR A 795 10.15 26.94 -17.44
N CYS A 796 11.42 27.12 -17.05
CA CYS A 796 12.06 28.42 -16.89
C CYS A 796 12.57 28.95 -18.23
N SER A 797 13.15 30.17 -18.25
CA SER A 797 13.68 30.72 -19.50
C SER A 797 14.79 29.83 -20.07
N GLY A 798 14.75 29.58 -21.38
CA GLY A 798 15.73 28.70 -22.03
C GLY A 798 17.17 29.17 -21.88
N GLU A 799 17.41 30.49 -21.76
CA GLU A 799 18.73 31.03 -21.43
C GLU A 799 19.18 30.58 -20.04
N PHE A 800 18.32 30.70 -19.03
CA PHE A 800 18.64 30.31 -17.67
C PHE A 800 18.84 28.80 -17.53
N THR A 801 17.96 27.98 -18.12
CA THR A 801 18.08 26.51 -18.12
C THR A 801 19.39 26.07 -18.78
N LYS A 802 19.73 26.61 -19.96
CA LYS A 802 21.02 26.35 -20.64
C LYS A 802 22.21 26.80 -19.82
N SER A 803 22.10 27.94 -19.14
CA SER A 803 23.15 28.47 -18.27
C SER A 803 23.44 27.56 -17.07
N CYS A 804 22.43 26.82 -16.60
CA CYS A 804 22.57 25.82 -15.55
C CYS A 804 23.20 24.53 -16.10
N GLN A 805 22.92 24.13 -17.33
CA GLN A 805 23.50 22.93 -17.96
C GLN A 805 24.94 23.12 -18.48
N THR A 806 25.36 24.37 -18.71
CA THR A 806 26.66 24.66 -19.36
C THR A 806 27.83 24.58 -18.37
N VAL A 807 28.70 23.57 -18.51
CA VAL A 807 29.79 23.25 -17.56
C VAL A 807 30.71 24.43 -17.18
N ARG A 808 30.97 25.37 -18.09
CA ARG A 808 31.84 26.53 -17.81
C ARG A 808 31.11 27.75 -17.28
N HIS A 809 29.78 27.72 -17.24
CA HIS A 809 28.96 28.85 -16.82
C HIS A 809 28.92 28.98 -15.29
N PRO A 810 28.88 30.20 -14.72
CA PRO A 810 28.82 30.40 -13.27
C PRO A 810 27.67 29.68 -12.57
N ASN A 811 26.49 29.56 -13.21
CA ASN A 811 25.34 28.85 -12.63
C ASN A 811 25.61 27.35 -12.45
N TRP A 812 26.17 26.67 -13.45
CA TRP A 812 26.62 25.27 -13.31
C TRP A 812 27.62 25.11 -12.14
N GLN A 813 28.57 26.04 -12.00
CA GLN A 813 29.57 25.97 -10.94
C GLN A 813 28.95 26.03 -9.53
N LYS A 814 27.77 26.64 -9.40
CA LYS A 814 27.01 26.77 -8.14
C LYS A 814 26.12 25.56 -7.84
N ILE A 815 25.83 24.70 -8.82
CA ILE A 815 25.02 23.48 -8.64
C ILE A 815 25.79 22.18 -8.84
N LYS A 816 27.03 22.22 -9.35
CA LYS A 816 27.85 21.01 -9.65
C LYS A 816 28.03 20.05 -8.47
N HIS A 817 27.86 20.51 -7.23
CA HIS A 817 27.94 19.64 -6.05
C HIS A 817 26.66 18.83 -5.82
N THR A 818 25.52 19.22 -6.40
CA THR A 818 24.21 18.58 -6.22
C THR A 818 24.11 17.23 -6.97
N PRO A 819 23.71 16.12 -6.31
CA PRO A 819 23.51 14.78 -6.87
C PRO A 819 22.48 14.64 -7.99
N ASP A 820 21.24 15.02 -7.72
CA ASP A 820 20.14 14.89 -8.66
C ASP A 820 19.88 16.28 -9.26
N GLN A 821 20.05 16.41 -10.57
CA GLN A 821 19.81 17.65 -11.30
C GLN A 821 18.87 17.36 -12.45
N ARG A 822 17.70 18.00 -12.44
CA ARG A 822 16.69 17.85 -13.50
C ARG A 822 16.46 19.18 -14.18
N PHE A 823 16.40 19.13 -15.50
CA PHE A 823 16.20 20.30 -16.34
C PHE A 823 15.13 19.95 -17.37
N GLU A 824 14.02 20.67 -17.33
CA GLU A 824 12.96 20.56 -18.34
C GLU A 824 12.89 21.88 -19.11
N ASP A 825 13.03 21.77 -20.43
CA ASP A 825 12.92 22.93 -21.31
C ASP A 825 11.45 23.36 -21.45
N PRO A 826 11.16 24.66 -21.59
CA PRO A 826 9.83 25.12 -21.98
C PRO A 826 9.50 24.55 -23.36
N ALA A 827 8.36 23.84 -23.46
CA ALA A 827 7.85 23.28 -24.70
C ALA A 827 7.58 24.36 -25.77
#